data_AF-A0A5C7V0D3-F1
#
_entry.id   AF-A0A5C7V0D3-F1
#
_cell.length_a   1.000
_cell.length_b   1.000
_cell.length_c   1.000
_cell.angle_alpha   90.00
_cell.angle_beta   90.00
_cell.angle_gamma   90.00
#
_symmetry.space_group_name_H-M   'P 1'
#
loop_
_entity.id
_entity.type
_entity.pdbx_description
1 polymer ?
#
loop_
_entity_poly.entity_id
_entity_poly.type
_entity_poly.pdbx_seq_one_letter_code
_entity_poly.pdbx_strand_id
1 'polypeptide(L)'
;MEEQPAITQFELPADTVALIPMRNVVLFPHVLMPITVGRVRSVAAIEFALQSKAPIGIVLQKDATIDNPGFETLCNIGTVANVVRHVASEDGTHLVICQGIERFKIEEIIEGFPFIAARIQRIQESTETATQIEALALQLRERTVEILSLLPGIPAELAHALQTTRAPSHLADITASLLDTEISEKQMLLETIDIEERLQKVLQILSRRIEVLRLSQEISARTKEQIEDRERKFLLHEQLKAIQKELGEDDDDNQEITKLDAAIRDAAMPTDVEQQARKELQRLKRMPSASSEYSMLHTYLEWMTELPWRLPEETPIDLEAARKILEADHFGLERIKQRIIEFLAVQKLKPHGRAPILCFVGPPGVGKTSLGQSIARALQRSFVRVSLGGVHDEAEMRGHRRTYVGAMPGNIIQGLRKAGARNCVMMLDEIDKMTASIQGDPSAALLEILDPEQNSTFRDNYLGVPFDLSRVIFIATANVMDNVSPPIRDRMEVIDLPGYTQEEKLQIALRYLVQRQSEANGLREDQCTLTTDALNTVIANYTHEAGVRQLEREIGRVMRHAALRIAEGEQHQVHIDVEKLNTILGPKKFEHELALHTDLPGVATGLAWTPVGGDILFIEATRVNGSGRLILTGQLGDVMKESAQAALTLVKSRAHDLKIPTSLFDGIDVHLHVPAGAIPKDGPSAGVAMFIALASLFTNQPVRHDVAMTGEISLRGLVLPVGGIKEKILAAQRAGLRTVLLPARNQKDLSDVPEATRMAIQFIFLETVDNAIQAALNQNLSQTSELTLI
;
A
#
# COMPACT_ATOMS: atom_id res chain seq x y z
N MET A 1 25.28 -14.78 -48.60
CA MET A 1 24.08 -14.08 -49.07
C MET A 1 22.93 -15.02 -48.80
N GLU A 2 22.42 -15.00 -47.58
CA GLU A 2 21.15 -15.65 -47.26
C GLU A 2 20.03 -14.78 -47.85
N GLU A 3 19.13 -15.40 -48.60
CA GLU A 3 17.99 -14.77 -49.23
C GLU A 3 17.10 -14.13 -48.17
N GLN A 4 16.92 -12.81 -48.25
CA GLN A 4 15.83 -12.13 -47.56
C GLN A 4 14.51 -12.69 -48.10
N PRO A 5 13.58 -13.17 -47.25
CA PRO A 5 12.30 -13.65 -47.73
C PRO A 5 11.55 -12.47 -48.37
N ALA A 6 11.06 -12.68 -49.58
CA ALA A 6 10.21 -11.72 -50.29
C ALA A 6 8.98 -11.41 -49.42
N ILE A 7 8.91 -10.18 -48.90
CA ILE A 7 7.78 -9.71 -48.10
C ILE A 7 6.56 -9.63 -49.01
N THR A 8 5.56 -10.46 -48.73
CA THR A 8 4.27 -10.47 -49.41
C THR A 8 3.61 -9.11 -49.21
N GLN A 9 3.19 -8.43 -50.28
CA GLN A 9 2.38 -7.21 -50.17
C GLN A 9 0.98 -7.62 -49.68
N PHE A 10 0.75 -7.46 -48.38
CA PHE A 10 -0.57 -7.62 -47.79
C PHE A 10 -1.40 -6.36 -48.11
N GLU A 11 -2.59 -6.50 -48.69
CA GLU A 11 -3.56 -5.39 -48.78
C GLU A 11 -4.62 -5.59 -47.69
N LEU A 12 -4.80 -4.59 -46.84
CA LEU A 12 -5.87 -4.61 -45.84
C LEU A 12 -7.20 -4.19 -46.51
N PRO A 13 -8.34 -4.82 -46.17
CA PRO A 13 -9.66 -4.32 -46.55
C PRO A 13 -9.87 -2.87 -46.08
N ALA A 14 -10.71 -2.11 -46.78
CA ALA A 14 -10.92 -0.68 -46.52
C ALA A 14 -11.31 -0.34 -45.06
N ASP A 15 -12.03 -1.24 -44.39
CA ASP A 15 -12.49 -1.07 -43.00
C ASP A 15 -11.54 -1.71 -41.96
N THR A 16 -10.34 -2.13 -42.37
CA THR A 16 -9.39 -2.84 -41.50
C THR A 16 -8.16 -2.00 -41.23
N VAL A 17 -7.70 -2.00 -39.96
CA VAL A 17 -6.48 -1.31 -39.55
C VAL A 17 -5.53 -2.26 -38.84
N ALA A 18 -4.22 -2.02 -38.96
CA ALA A 18 -3.21 -2.68 -38.13
C ALA A 18 -3.25 -2.07 -36.72
N LEU A 19 -3.53 -2.90 -35.72
CA LEU A 19 -3.64 -2.51 -34.32
C LEU A 19 -2.30 -2.59 -33.59
N ILE A 20 -2.03 -1.58 -32.78
CA ILE A 20 -0.94 -1.52 -31.81
C ILE A 20 -1.55 -1.48 -30.40
N PRO A 21 -1.54 -2.61 -29.68
CA PRO A 21 -1.96 -2.66 -28.29
C PRO A 21 -0.94 -2.02 -27.37
N MET A 22 -1.36 -1.00 -26.62
CA MET A 22 -0.55 -0.28 -25.66
C MET A 22 -0.91 -0.69 -24.23
N ARG A 23 0.09 -0.82 -23.36
CA ARG A 23 -0.12 -1.19 -21.95
C ARG A 23 -0.57 -0.01 -21.10
N ASN A 24 0.15 1.11 -21.21
CA ASN A 24 0.02 2.25 -20.29
C ASN A 24 -0.18 3.59 -21.04
N VAL A 25 -0.65 3.55 -22.28
CA VAL A 25 -0.74 4.74 -23.14
C VAL A 25 -2.09 4.78 -23.84
N VAL A 26 -2.82 5.87 -23.65
CA VAL A 26 -4.05 6.22 -24.39
C VAL A 26 -3.72 7.39 -25.30
N LEU A 27 -3.87 7.20 -26.62
CA LEU A 27 -3.70 8.28 -27.59
C LEU A 27 -5.06 8.92 -27.87
N PHE A 28 -5.15 10.24 -27.73
CA PHE A 28 -6.35 11.01 -28.09
C PHE A 28 -6.29 11.52 -29.55
N PRO A 29 -7.44 11.77 -30.20
CA PRO A 29 -7.47 12.45 -31.49
C PRO A 29 -6.76 13.81 -31.46
N HIS A 30 -6.15 14.19 -32.58
CA HIS A 30 -5.41 15.44 -32.80
C HIS A 30 -4.12 15.62 -31.97
N VAL A 31 -3.81 14.69 -31.07
CA VAL A 31 -2.60 14.73 -30.24
C VAL A 31 -1.43 14.06 -30.96
N LEU A 32 -0.26 14.72 -30.90
CA LEU A 32 1.02 14.17 -31.33
C LEU A 32 1.75 13.59 -30.11
N MET A 33 2.05 12.29 -30.12
CA MET A 33 2.69 11.62 -29.00
C MET A 33 3.75 10.61 -29.46
N PRO A 34 4.96 10.62 -28.86
CA PRO A 34 5.92 9.55 -29.06
C PRO A 34 5.48 8.28 -28.31
N ILE A 35 5.50 7.14 -29.00
CA ILE A 35 5.24 5.81 -28.46
C ILE A 35 6.46 4.91 -28.70
N THR A 36 6.77 4.08 -27.72
CA THR A 36 7.84 3.08 -27.84
C THR A 36 7.22 1.70 -28.01
N VAL A 37 7.69 0.97 -29.02
CA VAL A 37 7.15 -0.33 -29.41
C VAL A 37 8.28 -1.33 -29.54
N GLY A 38 8.16 -2.49 -28.87
CA GLY A 38 9.19 -3.54 -28.91
C GLY A 38 8.66 -4.96 -29.21
N ARG A 39 7.33 -5.16 -29.23
CA ARG A 39 6.75 -6.47 -29.56
C ARG A 39 6.86 -6.74 -31.06
N VAL A 40 7.30 -7.94 -31.44
CA VAL A 40 7.49 -8.35 -32.84
C VAL A 40 6.27 -8.05 -33.73
N ARG A 41 5.05 -8.40 -33.25
CA ARG A 41 3.79 -8.12 -33.98
C ARG A 41 3.48 -6.62 -34.12
N SER A 42 3.84 -5.81 -33.13
CA SER A 42 3.60 -4.36 -33.16
C SER A 42 4.64 -3.64 -34.02
N VAL A 43 5.89 -4.12 -34.06
CA VAL A 43 6.91 -3.66 -35.00
C VAL A 43 6.49 -3.98 -36.43
N ALA A 44 6.01 -5.20 -36.70
CA ALA A 44 5.47 -5.57 -38.01
C ALA A 44 4.29 -4.68 -38.46
N ALA A 45 3.43 -4.26 -37.52
CA ALA A 45 2.34 -3.31 -37.80
C ALA A 45 2.86 -1.93 -38.25
N ILE A 46 3.93 -1.43 -37.60
CA ILE A 46 4.55 -0.14 -37.94
C ILE A 46 5.24 -0.23 -39.30
N GLU A 47 6.01 -1.28 -39.55
CA GLU A 47 6.69 -1.48 -40.84
C GLU A 47 5.69 -1.57 -41.99
N PHE A 48 4.59 -2.30 -41.78
CA PHE A 48 3.48 -2.36 -42.72
C PHE A 48 2.88 -0.97 -43.00
N ALA A 49 2.58 -0.20 -41.95
CA ALA A 49 2.01 1.13 -42.07
C ALA A 49 2.93 2.12 -42.79
N LEU A 50 4.25 2.04 -42.56
CA LEU A 50 5.24 2.87 -43.24
C LEU A 50 5.36 2.55 -44.73
N GLN A 51 5.30 1.26 -45.11
CA GLN A 51 5.38 0.83 -46.50
C GLN A 51 4.10 1.13 -47.29
N SER A 52 2.94 0.86 -46.69
CA SER A 52 1.63 1.04 -47.32
C SER A 52 1.07 2.46 -47.21
N LYS A 53 1.69 3.33 -46.40
CA LYS A 53 1.17 4.65 -45.99
C LYS A 53 -0.24 4.56 -45.39
N ALA A 54 -0.57 3.41 -44.79
CA ALA A 54 -1.85 3.19 -44.12
C ALA A 54 -1.80 3.72 -42.68
N PRO A 55 -2.93 4.18 -42.12
CA PRO A 55 -3.01 4.50 -40.70
C PRO A 55 -2.89 3.24 -39.83
N ILE A 56 -2.54 3.43 -38.56
CA ILE A 56 -2.54 2.40 -37.52
C ILE A 56 -3.66 2.67 -36.52
N GLY A 57 -4.13 1.66 -35.81
CA GLY A 57 -5.07 1.82 -34.70
C GLY A 57 -4.34 1.62 -33.37
N ILE A 58 -4.37 2.62 -32.50
CA ILE A 58 -3.80 2.52 -31.15
C ILE A 58 -4.93 2.23 -30.17
N VAL A 59 -4.76 1.18 -29.37
CA VAL A 59 -5.78 0.73 -28.40
C VAL A 59 -5.13 0.32 -27.09
N LEU A 60 -5.79 0.64 -25.97
CA LEU A 60 -5.34 0.26 -24.64
C LEU A 60 -5.67 -1.22 -24.35
N GLN A 61 -4.73 -1.93 -23.72
CA GLN A 61 -4.95 -3.27 -23.17
C GLN A 61 -5.62 -3.16 -21.78
N LYS A 62 -6.61 -4.00 -21.49
CA LYS A 62 -7.24 -4.09 -20.17
C LYS A 62 -6.27 -4.66 -19.13
N ASP A 63 -5.41 -5.58 -19.55
CA ASP A 63 -4.38 -6.20 -18.71
C ASP A 63 -3.00 -6.02 -19.35
N ALA A 64 -2.13 -5.29 -18.66
CA ALA A 64 -0.79 -4.97 -19.10
C ALA A 64 0.20 -6.15 -19.02
N THR A 65 -0.16 -7.25 -18.34
CA THR A 65 0.68 -8.44 -18.16
C THR A 65 0.63 -9.37 -19.38
N ILE A 66 -0.37 -9.22 -20.24
CA ILE A 66 -0.58 -10.09 -21.41
C ILE A 66 0.26 -9.62 -22.60
N ASP A 67 1.18 -10.48 -23.05
CA ASP A 67 2.06 -10.16 -24.17
C ASP A 67 1.41 -10.23 -25.55
N ASN A 68 0.51 -11.20 -25.75
CA ASN A 68 -0.26 -11.36 -26.98
C ASN A 68 -1.75 -11.18 -26.67
N PRO A 69 -2.27 -9.94 -26.72
CA PRO A 69 -3.66 -9.68 -26.38
C PRO A 69 -4.61 -10.26 -27.44
N GLY A 70 -5.65 -10.95 -26.99
CA GLY A 70 -6.83 -11.24 -27.80
C GLY A 70 -7.87 -10.12 -27.74
N PHE A 71 -8.93 -10.20 -28.54
CA PHE A 71 -9.99 -9.19 -28.62
C PHE A 71 -10.57 -8.81 -27.25
N GLU A 72 -10.86 -9.80 -26.39
CA GLU A 72 -11.49 -9.57 -25.08
C GLU A 72 -10.60 -8.77 -24.10
N THR A 73 -9.28 -8.83 -24.31
CA THR A 73 -8.26 -8.17 -23.50
C THR A 73 -7.95 -6.74 -23.95
N LEU A 74 -8.54 -6.29 -25.07
CA LEU A 74 -8.42 -4.92 -25.56
C LEU A 74 -9.61 -4.08 -25.13
N CYS A 75 -9.39 -2.78 -24.96
CA CYS A 75 -10.49 -1.83 -24.83
C CYS A 75 -11.23 -1.70 -26.16
N ASN A 76 -12.53 -1.46 -26.10
CA ASN A 76 -13.38 -1.49 -27.29
C ASN A 76 -13.18 -0.27 -28.19
N ILE A 77 -12.76 0.87 -27.60
CA ILE A 77 -12.53 2.13 -28.31
C ILE A 77 -11.04 2.46 -28.29
N GLY A 78 -10.52 2.81 -29.47
CA GLY A 78 -9.15 3.28 -29.68
C GLY A 78 -9.11 4.49 -30.60
N THR A 79 -7.91 4.90 -31.00
CA THR A 79 -7.68 6.06 -31.88
C THR A 79 -6.90 5.65 -33.12
N VAL A 80 -7.43 6.02 -34.29
CA VAL A 80 -6.73 5.90 -35.57
C VAL A 80 -5.62 6.92 -35.57
N ALA A 81 -4.41 6.53 -35.94
CA ALA A 81 -3.25 7.39 -35.91
C ALA A 81 -2.38 7.25 -37.17
N ASN A 82 -1.80 8.37 -37.59
CA ASN A 82 -0.77 8.38 -38.61
C ASN A 82 0.62 8.32 -37.97
N VAL A 83 1.51 7.56 -38.58
CA VAL A 83 2.94 7.56 -38.21
C VAL A 83 3.61 8.76 -38.86
N VAL A 84 4.05 9.72 -38.04
CA VAL A 84 4.72 10.95 -38.50
C VAL A 84 6.22 10.75 -38.60
N ARG A 85 6.81 10.05 -37.64
CA ARG A 85 8.26 9.78 -37.59
C ARG A 85 8.51 8.42 -36.96
N HIS A 86 9.53 7.71 -37.43
CA HIS A 86 9.97 6.44 -36.88
C HIS A 86 11.49 6.44 -36.74
N VAL A 87 11.98 5.94 -35.62
CA VAL A 87 13.41 5.71 -35.32
C VAL A 87 13.54 4.31 -34.73
N ALA A 88 14.33 3.45 -35.36
CA ALA A 88 14.68 2.14 -34.81
C ALA A 88 15.96 2.27 -33.97
N SER A 89 15.95 1.69 -32.76
CA SER A 89 17.11 1.60 -31.86
C SER A 89 17.86 0.28 -32.07
N GLU A 90 19.15 0.25 -31.74
CA GLU A 90 20.01 -0.93 -31.88
C GLU A 90 19.55 -2.12 -31.01
N ASP A 91 18.83 -1.84 -29.91
CA ASP A 91 18.29 -2.84 -28.97
C ASP A 91 16.99 -3.52 -29.47
N GLY A 92 16.53 -3.23 -30.69
CA GLY A 92 15.30 -3.79 -31.27
C GLY A 92 14.00 -3.09 -30.88
N THR A 93 14.07 -1.97 -30.13
CA THR A 93 12.92 -1.11 -29.84
C THR A 93 12.73 -0.02 -30.89
N HIS A 94 11.48 0.28 -31.23
CA HIS A 94 11.11 1.29 -32.22
C HIS A 94 10.43 2.47 -31.52
N LEU A 95 11.00 3.67 -31.65
CA LEU A 95 10.39 4.92 -31.21
C LEU A 95 9.60 5.52 -32.38
N VAL A 96 8.30 5.70 -32.21
CA VAL A 96 7.39 6.18 -33.26
C VAL A 96 6.65 7.41 -32.75
N ILE A 97 6.62 8.49 -33.54
CA ILE A 97 5.78 9.65 -33.27
C ILE A 97 4.47 9.47 -34.03
N CYS A 98 3.37 9.40 -33.30
CA CYS A 98 2.04 9.17 -33.85
C CYS A 98 1.16 10.41 -33.70
N GLN A 99 0.37 10.71 -34.73
CA GLN A 99 -0.68 11.74 -34.68
C GLN A 99 -2.05 11.06 -34.64
N GLY A 100 -2.80 11.25 -33.55
CA GLY A 100 -4.18 10.81 -33.47
C GLY A 100 -5.07 11.55 -34.47
N ILE A 101 -6.01 10.85 -35.10
CA ILE A 101 -6.91 11.38 -36.12
C ILE A 101 -8.35 11.37 -35.61
N GLU A 102 -8.87 10.19 -35.29
CA GLU A 102 -10.27 9.99 -34.92
C GLU A 102 -10.44 8.73 -34.07
N ARG A 103 -11.55 8.65 -33.34
CA ARG A 103 -11.92 7.49 -32.53
C ARG A 103 -12.46 6.37 -33.41
N PHE A 104 -12.21 5.14 -33.03
CA PHE A 104 -12.84 3.98 -33.64
C PHE A 104 -13.27 2.96 -32.59
N LYS A 105 -14.23 2.13 -32.94
CA LYS A 105 -14.64 0.95 -32.18
C LYS A 105 -14.17 -0.31 -32.91
N ILE A 106 -13.61 -1.28 -32.19
CA ILE A 106 -13.23 -2.57 -32.78
C ILE A 106 -14.49 -3.41 -32.97
N GLU A 107 -14.70 -3.94 -34.18
CA GLU A 107 -15.79 -4.88 -34.48
C GLU A 107 -15.32 -6.34 -34.38
N GLU A 108 -14.22 -6.67 -35.07
CA GLU A 108 -13.67 -8.03 -35.12
C GLU A 108 -12.16 -8.02 -35.39
N ILE A 109 -11.44 -9.02 -34.88
CA ILE A 109 -10.02 -9.26 -35.23
C ILE A 109 -9.96 -10.19 -36.43
N ILE A 110 -9.11 -9.85 -37.40
CA ILE A 110 -8.90 -10.62 -38.62
C ILE A 110 -7.57 -11.39 -38.51
N GLU A 111 -7.65 -12.71 -38.63
CA GLU A 111 -6.48 -13.59 -38.63
C GLU A 111 -5.79 -13.66 -40.00
N GLY A 112 -4.53 -14.11 -40.04
CA GLY A 112 -3.77 -14.31 -41.27
C GLY A 112 -2.73 -13.22 -41.60
N PHE A 113 -2.57 -12.22 -40.73
CA PHE A 113 -1.56 -11.15 -40.86
C PHE A 113 -0.42 -11.33 -39.83
N PRO A 114 0.81 -10.84 -40.13
CA PRO A 114 1.95 -10.90 -39.20
C PRO A 114 1.81 -9.93 -37.99
N PHE A 115 0.74 -9.15 -37.97
CA PHE A 115 0.36 -8.21 -36.92
C PHE A 115 -1.13 -8.39 -36.59
N ILE A 116 -1.62 -7.73 -35.53
CA ILE A 116 -3.05 -7.76 -35.21
C ILE A 116 -3.77 -6.85 -36.20
N ALA A 117 -4.57 -7.42 -37.10
CA ALA A 117 -5.47 -6.68 -37.97
C ALA A 117 -6.88 -6.71 -37.38
N ALA A 118 -7.61 -5.61 -37.43
CA ALA A 118 -8.99 -5.58 -36.95
C ALA A 118 -9.88 -4.72 -37.84
N ARG A 119 -11.13 -5.17 -38.04
CA ARG A 119 -12.17 -4.34 -38.64
C ARG A 119 -12.63 -3.31 -37.62
N ILE A 120 -12.67 -2.05 -38.05
CA ILE A 120 -12.97 -0.92 -37.18
C ILE A 120 -14.16 -0.12 -37.70
N GLN A 121 -15.01 0.32 -36.78
CA GLN A 121 -16.05 1.31 -37.05
C GLN A 121 -15.54 2.69 -36.61
N ARG A 122 -15.33 3.60 -37.55
CA ARG A 122 -14.94 4.98 -37.25
C ARG A 122 -16.12 5.73 -36.61
N ILE A 123 -15.86 6.44 -35.52
CA ILE A 123 -16.87 7.18 -34.77
C ILE A 123 -16.86 8.63 -35.25
N GLN A 124 -17.93 9.06 -35.93
CA GLN A 124 -18.10 10.46 -36.32
C GLN A 124 -18.65 11.26 -35.13
N GLU A 125 -18.02 12.39 -34.81
CA GLU A 125 -18.49 13.30 -33.78
C GLU A 125 -19.47 14.33 -34.38
N SER A 126 -20.50 14.71 -33.61
CA SER A 126 -21.44 15.76 -34.03
C SER A 126 -20.73 17.12 -34.10
N THR A 127 -20.98 17.88 -35.15
CA THR A 127 -20.48 19.26 -35.31
C THR A 127 -21.45 20.31 -34.77
N GLU A 128 -22.62 19.91 -34.25
CA GLU A 128 -23.61 20.85 -33.72
C GLU A 128 -23.19 21.34 -32.33
N THR A 129 -22.82 22.63 -32.25
CA THR A 129 -22.46 23.28 -30.98
C THR A 129 -23.69 23.95 -30.37
N ALA A 130 -24.24 23.33 -29.33
CA ALA A 130 -25.20 24.00 -28.45
C ALA A 130 -24.51 25.12 -27.65
N THR A 131 -25.26 26.16 -27.27
CA THR A 131 -24.74 27.30 -26.48
C THR A 131 -24.10 26.87 -25.16
N GLN A 132 -24.56 25.75 -24.57
CA GLN A 132 -23.98 25.15 -23.36
C GLN A 132 -22.59 24.54 -23.60
N ILE A 133 -22.38 23.87 -24.74
CA ILE A 133 -21.09 23.28 -25.12
C ILE A 133 -20.04 24.39 -25.32
N GLU A 134 -20.42 25.52 -25.92
CA GLU A 134 -19.53 26.67 -26.09
C GLU A 134 -19.12 27.29 -24.74
N ALA A 135 -20.06 27.41 -23.79
CA ALA A 135 -19.78 27.90 -22.45
C ALA A 135 -18.81 26.98 -21.69
N LEU A 136 -19.04 25.66 -21.73
CA LEU A 136 -18.13 24.68 -21.14
C LEU A 136 -16.75 24.68 -21.79
N ALA A 137 -16.67 24.85 -23.12
CA ALA A 137 -15.40 24.96 -23.84
C ALA A 137 -14.63 26.22 -23.42
N LEU A 138 -15.31 27.34 -23.19
CA LEU A 138 -14.67 28.57 -22.69
C LEU A 138 -14.13 28.38 -21.28
N GLN A 139 -14.91 27.79 -20.38
CA GLN A 139 -14.47 27.45 -19.03
C GLN A 139 -13.29 26.47 -19.04
N LEU A 140 -13.34 25.44 -19.90
CA LEU A 140 -12.26 24.48 -20.03
C LEU A 140 -10.99 25.19 -20.49
N ARG A 141 -11.07 26.08 -21.48
CA ARG A 141 -9.92 26.85 -21.96
C ARG A 141 -9.28 27.68 -20.86
N GLU A 142 -10.08 28.38 -20.07
CA GLU A 142 -9.59 29.18 -18.93
C GLU A 142 -8.84 28.32 -17.91
N ARG A 143 -9.44 27.18 -17.52
CA ARG A 143 -8.81 26.24 -16.58
C ARG A 143 -7.58 25.56 -17.17
N THR A 144 -7.56 25.28 -18.46
CA THR A 144 -6.38 24.71 -19.13
C THR A 144 -5.24 25.74 -19.15
N VAL A 145 -5.51 27.01 -19.43
CA VAL A 145 -4.48 28.06 -19.33
C VAL A 145 -3.97 28.20 -17.90
N GLU A 146 -4.87 28.12 -16.92
CA GLU A 146 -4.51 28.14 -15.50
C GLU A 146 -3.56 26.99 -15.15
N ILE A 147 -3.88 25.73 -15.49
CA ILE A 147 -3.00 24.61 -15.15
C ILE A 147 -1.64 24.71 -15.84
N LEU A 148 -1.58 25.22 -17.07
CA LEU A 148 -0.31 25.42 -17.78
C LEU A 148 0.57 26.45 -17.06
N SER A 149 -0.02 27.48 -16.44
CA SER A 149 0.73 28.47 -15.65
C SER A 149 1.30 27.90 -14.34
N LEU A 150 0.72 26.80 -13.85
CA LEU A 150 1.13 26.16 -12.60
C LEU A 150 2.23 25.09 -12.81
N LEU A 151 2.45 24.64 -14.04
CA LEU A 151 3.38 23.56 -14.38
C LEU A 151 4.75 24.12 -14.85
N PRO A 152 5.88 23.59 -14.35
CA PRO A 152 7.20 24.04 -14.77
C PRO A 152 7.59 23.50 -16.15
N GLY A 153 8.19 24.34 -17.01
CA GLY A 153 8.85 23.91 -18.25
C GLY A 153 7.95 23.75 -19.48
N ILE A 154 6.80 24.42 -19.55
CA ILE A 154 5.89 24.33 -20.69
C ILE A 154 6.39 25.15 -21.90
N PRO A 155 6.50 24.54 -23.11
CA PRO A 155 6.77 25.29 -24.34
C PRO A 155 5.65 26.28 -24.64
N ALA A 156 5.99 27.56 -24.88
CA ALA A 156 5.01 28.61 -25.18
C ALA A 156 4.09 28.29 -26.38
N GLU A 157 4.60 27.49 -27.31
CA GLU A 157 3.90 26.99 -28.50
C GLU A 157 2.66 26.14 -28.13
N LEU A 158 2.72 25.38 -27.03
CA LEU A 158 1.64 24.49 -26.59
C LEU A 158 0.48 25.28 -25.98
N ALA A 159 0.80 26.33 -25.20
CA ALA A 159 -0.21 27.26 -24.68
C ALA A 159 -0.91 28.03 -25.80
N HIS A 160 -0.15 28.47 -26.81
CA HIS A 160 -0.70 29.14 -27.99
C HIS A 160 -1.59 28.20 -28.82
N ALA A 161 -1.18 26.96 -29.03
CA ALA A 161 -1.98 25.96 -29.77
C ALA A 161 -3.37 25.74 -29.13
N LEU A 162 -3.41 25.64 -27.80
CA LEU A 162 -4.66 25.50 -27.04
C LEU A 162 -5.56 26.74 -27.13
N GLN A 163 -4.99 27.95 -27.10
CA GLN A 163 -5.75 29.19 -27.27
C GLN A 163 -6.36 29.31 -28.66
N THR A 164 -5.67 28.81 -29.68
CA THR A 164 -6.16 28.84 -31.07
C THR A 164 -7.18 27.75 -31.40
N THR A 165 -7.32 26.73 -30.53
CA THR A 165 -8.25 25.61 -30.75
C THR A 165 -9.69 26.05 -30.52
N ARG A 166 -10.48 26.11 -31.61
CA ARG A 166 -11.88 26.56 -31.59
C ARG A 166 -12.89 25.45 -31.35
N ALA A 167 -12.62 24.24 -31.83
CA ALA A 167 -13.53 23.10 -31.70
C ALA A 167 -13.56 22.60 -30.25
N PRO A 168 -14.73 22.55 -29.58
CA PRO A 168 -14.86 22.07 -28.21
C PRO A 168 -14.37 20.63 -28.00
N SER A 169 -14.63 19.74 -28.96
CA SER A 169 -14.18 18.35 -28.92
C SER A 169 -12.66 18.23 -28.93
N HIS A 170 -11.98 18.98 -29.80
CA HIS A 170 -10.52 18.98 -29.89
C HIS A 170 -9.90 19.56 -28.61
N LEU A 171 -10.50 20.61 -28.05
CA LEU A 171 -10.03 21.21 -26.80
C LEU A 171 -10.12 20.21 -25.64
N ALA A 172 -11.20 19.43 -25.56
CA ALA A 172 -11.36 18.36 -24.59
C ALA A 172 -10.26 17.30 -24.72
N ASP A 173 -9.98 16.85 -25.96
CA ASP A 173 -9.03 15.77 -26.25
C ASP A 173 -7.58 16.18 -26.00
N ILE A 174 -7.19 17.38 -26.44
CA ILE A 174 -5.86 17.92 -26.18
C ILE A 174 -5.70 18.14 -24.67
N THR A 175 -6.69 18.73 -23.99
CA THR A 175 -6.60 18.94 -22.54
C THR A 175 -6.51 17.61 -21.79
N ALA A 176 -7.31 16.60 -22.14
CA ALA A 176 -7.28 15.27 -21.52
C ALA A 176 -5.90 14.60 -21.66
N SER A 177 -5.21 14.79 -22.79
CA SER A 177 -3.86 14.27 -23.00
C SER A 177 -2.81 14.89 -22.07
N LEU A 178 -2.98 16.16 -21.70
CA LEU A 178 -2.08 16.92 -20.82
C LEU A 178 -2.31 16.65 -19.33
N LEU A 179 -3.46 16.08 -18.97
CA LEU A 179 -3.77 15.74 -17.59
C LEU A 179 -2.94 14.56 -17.12
N ASP A 180 -2.27 14.72 -15.98
CA ASP A 180 -1.57 13.65 -15.25
C ASP A 180 -2.59 12.93 -14.35
N THR A 181 -3.21 11.88 -14.89
CA THR A 181 -4.37 11.15 -14.34
C THR A 181 -4.21 9.66 -14.59
N GLU A 182 -4.98 8.83 -13.88
CA GLU A 182 -4.93 7.38 -14.04
C GLU A 182 -5.31 6.97 -15.48
N ILE A 183 -4.69 5.89 -15.98
CA ILE A 183 -4.91 5.43 -17.36
C ILE A 183 -6.37 5.01 -17.62
N SER A 184 -7.04 4.51 -16.58
CA SER A 184 -8.47 4.17 -16.56
C SER A 184 -9.35 5.39 -16.78
N GLU A 185 -9.05 6.53 -16.13
CA GLU A 185 -9.75 7.79 -16.33
C GLU A 185 -9.53 8.33 -17.74
N LYS A 186 -8.29 8.25 -18.27
CA LYS A 186 -8.00 8.64 -19.67
C LYS A 186 -8.78 7.78 -20.67
N GLN A 187 -8.85 6.47 -20.44
CA GLN A 187 -9.62 5.58 -21.29
C GLN A 187 -11.12 5.90 -21.23
N MET A 188 -11.67 6.18 -20.04
CA MET A 188 -13.05 6.61 -19.87
C MET A 188 -13.36 7.93 -20.61
N LEU A 189 -12.44 8.89 -20.61
CA LEU A 189 -12.56 10.13 -21.39
C LEU A 189 -12.51 9.87 -22.90
N LEU A 190 -11.67 8.93 -23.37
CA LEU A 190 -11.64 8.52 -24.77
C LEU A 190 -12.94 7.85 -25.20
N GLU A 191 -13.53 7.04 -24.32
CA GLU A 191 -14.79 6.31 -24.53
C GLU A 191 -16.04 7.18 -24.46
N THR A 192 -15.95 8.39 -23.87
CA THR A 192 -17.06 9.34 -23.81
C THR A 192 -17.22 10.05 -25.17
N ILE A 193 -18.18 9.59 -25.97
CA ILE A 193 -18.45 10.12 -27.31
C ILE A 193 -19.20 11.45 -27.25
N ASP A 194 -20.10 11.63 -26.28
CA ASP A 194 -20.84 12.87 -26.11
C ASP A 194 -19.91 14.03 -25.69
N ILE A 195 -19.96 15.13 -26.45
CA ILE A 195 -19.03 16.25 -26.30
C ILE A 195 -19.30 16.99 -24.98
N GLU A 196 -20.57 17.18 -24.61
CA GLU A 196 -20.94 17.91 -23.41
C GLU A 196 -20.51 17.14 -22.15
N GLU A 197 -20.84 15.85 -22.10
CA GLU A 197 -20.45 14.96 -21.01
C GLU A 197 -18.93 14.88 -20.89
N ARG A 198 -18.21 14.79 -22.02
CA ARG A 198 -16.75 14.77 -22.05
C ARG A 198 -16.17 16.08 -21.51
N LEU A 199 -16.67 17.23 -21.92
CA LEU A 199 -16.22 18.53 -21.41
C LEU A 199 -16.42 18.66 -19.89
N GLN A 200 -17.57 18.22 -19.38
CA GLN A 200 -17.87 18.25 -17.94
C GLN A 200 -16.91 17.35 -17.14
N LYS A 201 -16.67 16.12 -17.62
CA LYS A 201 -15.73 15.18 -17.00
C LYS A 201 -14.30 15.72 -17.00
N VAL A 202 -13.83 16.26 -18.13
CA VAL A 202 -12.49 16.85 -18.22
C VAL A 202 -12.38 18.05 -17.26
N LEU A 203 -13.38 18.92 -17.20
CA LEU A 203 -13.42 20.07 -16.28
C LEU A 203 -13.35 19.64 -14.81
N GLN A 204 -14.07 18.59 -14.43
CA GLN A 204 -14.09 18.08 -13.06
C GLN A 204 -12.70 17.56 -12.65
N ILE A 205 -12.08 16.75 -13.51
CA ILE A 205 -10.75 16.18 -13.29
C ILE A 205 -9.70 17.30 -13.24
N LEU A 206 -9.75 18.24 -14.19
CA LEU A 206 -8.86 19.39 -14.26
C LEU A 206 -8.97 20.29 -13.01
N SER A 207 -10.18 20.54 -12.52
CA SER A 207 -10.41 21.37 -11.32
C SER A 207 -9.78 20.74 -10.08
N ARG A 208 -10.00 19.43 -9.87
CA ARG A 208 -9.34 18.68 -8.78
C ARG A 208 -7.81 18.76 -8.88
N ARG A 209 -7.26 18.69 -10.10
CA ARG A 209 -5.80 18.77 -10.30
C ARG A 209 -5.24 20.16 -10.01
N ILE A 210 -5.96 21.22 -10.41
CA ILE A 210 -5.59 22.60 -10.11
C ILE A 210 -5.53 22.85 -8.60
N GLU A 211 -6.50 22.34 -7.83
CA GLU A 211 -6.49 22.47 -6.36
C GLU A 211 -5.25 21.85 -5.72
N VAL A 212 -4.87 20.64 -6.16
CA VAL A 212 -3.66 19.95 -5.69
C VAL A 212 -2.40 20.75 -6.05
N LEU A 213 -2.30 21.25 -7.28
CA LEU A 213 -1.14 22.03 -7.73
C LEU A 213 -1.03 23.37 -7.01
N ARG A 214 -2.15 24.06 -6.77
CA ARG A 214 -2.21 25.31 -5.99
C ARG A 214 -1.75 25.08 -4.55
N LEU A 215 -2.24 24.01 -3.89
CA LEU A 215 -1.79 23.68 -2.54
C LEU A 215 -0.30 23.36 -2.51
N SER A 216 0.21 22.63 -3.50
CA SER A 216 1.64 22.33 -3.63
C SER A 216 2.48 23.60 -3.85
N GLN A 217 2.00 24.53 -4.69
CA GLN A 217 2.65 25.83 -4.88
C GLN A 217 2.55 26.71 -3.64
N GLU A 218 1.45 26.70 -2.89
CA GLU A 218 1.31 27.46 -1.64
C GLU A 218 2.26 26.91 -0.57
N ILE A 219 2.40 25.59 -0.46
CA ILE A 219 3.38 24.95 0.41
C ILE A 219 4.79 25.32 -0.05
N SER A 220 5.07 25.24 -1.36
CA SER A 220 6.37 25.61 -1.93
C SER A 220 6.65 27.09 -1.75
N ALA A 221 5.66 27.97 -1.88
CA ALA A 221 5.78 29.42 -1.71
C ALA A 221 5.95 29.79 -0.24
N ARG A 222 5.30 29.12 0.72
CA ARG A 222 5.60 29.27 2.15
C ARG A 222 7.00 28.79 2.50
N THR A 223 7.42 27.68 1.89
CA THR A 223 8.80 27.17 2.02
C THR A 223 9.78 28.16 1.38
N LYS A 224 9.42 28.76 0.25
CA LYS A 224 10.21 29.73 -0.49
C LYS A 224 10.23 31.10 0.19
N GLU A 225 9.16 31.54 0.86
CA GLU A 225 9.16 32.73 1.73
C GLU A 225 10.05 32.50 2.94
N GLN A 226 10.04 31.31 3.54
CA GLN A 226 11.00 30.96 4.59
C GLN A 226 12.44 30.88 4.08
N ILE A 227 12.64 30.45 2.83
CA ILE A 227 13.94 30.45 2.15
C ILE A 227 14.33 31.86 1.72
N GLU A 228 13.42 32.70 1.25
CA GLU A 228 13.63 34.10 0.83
C GLU A 228 13.87 34.99 2.05
N ASP A 229 13.25 34.70 3.21
CA ASP A 229 13.63 35.33 4.48
C ASP A 229 15.02 34.88 4.91
N ARG A 230 15.41 33.63 4.63
CA ARG A 230 16.78 33.14 4.84
C ARG A 230 17.77 33.71 3.83
N GLU A 231 17.41 33.85 2.56
CA GLU A 231 18.21 34.41 1.47
C GLU A 231 18.30 35.92 1.63
N ARG A 232 17.26 36.61 2.08
CA ARG A 232 17.28 38.03 2.43
C ARG A 232 18.11 38.25 3.68
N LYS A 233 18.01 37.39 4.70
CA LYS A 233 18.92 37.40 5.85
C LYS A 233 20.36 37.09 5.45
N PHE A 234 20.56 36.16 4.52
CA PHE A 234 21.86 35.79 3.94
C PHE A 234 22.42 36.91 3.08
N LEU A 235 21.61 37.59 2.27
CA LEU A 235 21.98 38.71 1.40
C LEU A 235 22.20 39.98 2.22
N LEU A 236 21.46 40.18 3.31
CA LEU A 236 21.78 41.17 4.35
C LEU A 236 23.06 40.79 5.10
N HIS A 237 23.35 39.50 5.29
CA HIS A 237 24.62 39.02 5.87
C HIS A 237 25.79 39.17 4.89
N GLU A 238 25.59 38.94 3.60
CA GLU A 238 26.54 39.14 2.51
C GLU A 238 26.77 40.63 2.26
N GLN A 239 25.72 41.47 2.36
CA GLN A 239 25.86 42.93 2.34
C GLN A 239 26.55 43.44 3.60
N LEU A 240 26.26 42.88 4.78
CA LEU A 240 27.03 43.13 6.00
C LEU A 240 28.49 42.67 5.83
N LYS A 241 28.74 41.48 5.28
CA LYS A 241 30.09 40.97 4.98
C LYS A 241 30.79 41.82 3.91
N ALA A 242 30.09 42.32 2.90
CA ALA A 242 30.64 43.20 1.87
C ALA A 242 30.96 44.59 2.44
N ILE A 243 30.10 45.12 3.32
CA ILE A 243 30.35 46.34 4.10
C ILE A 243 31.53 46.12 5.06
N GLN A 244 31.62 44.97 5.73
CA GLN A 244 32.73 44.57 6.60
C GLN A 244 34.05 44.39 5.82
N LYS A 245 33.96 43.91 4.58
CA LYS A 245 35.09 43.76 3.65
C LYS A 245 35.56 45.11 3.08
N GLU A 246 34.65 46.06 2.82
CA GLU A 246 35.01 47.46 2.53
C GLU A 246 35.53 48.22 3.77
N LEU A 247 35.15 47.79 4.98
CA LEU A 247 35.65 48.30 6.27
C LEU A 247 36.96 47.64 6.73
N GLY A 248 37.48 46.63 6.01
CA GLY A 248 38.78 46.01 6.27
C GLY A 248 38.78 44.87 7.31
N GLU A 249 37.69 44.12 7.47
CA GLU A 249 37.63 42.91 8.31
C GLU A 249 37.84 41.63 7.48
N ASP A 250 39.09 41.30 7.13
CA ASP A 250 39.49 40.03 6.46
C ASP A 250 39.59 38.82 7.44
N ASP A 251 39.09 38.94 8.68
CA ASP A 251 39.34 37.96 9.76
C ASP A 251 38.33 36.78 9.84
N ASP A 252 37.19 36.84 9.15
CA ASP A 252 36.09 35.87 9.35
C ASP A 252 36.27 34.54 8.57
N ASP A 253 36.74 34.60 7.31
CA ASP A 253 36.99 33.40 6.49
C ASP A 253 38.07 32.48 7.11
N ASN A 254 39.06 33.08 7.79
CA ASN A 254 40.08 32.34 8.51
C ASN A 254 39.53 31.66 9.78
N GLN A 255 38.50 32.24 10.43
CA GLN A 255 37.89 31.66 11.62
C GLN A 255 37.07 30.42 11.30
N GLU A 256 36.27 30.40 10.23
CA GLU A 256 35.50 29.21 9.82
C GLU A 256 36.41 28.03 9.48
N ILE A 257 37.46 28.29 8.71
CA ILE A 257 38.46 27.28 8.35
C ILE A 257 39.16 26.73 9.60
N THR A 258 39.45 27.58 10.58
CA THR A 258 40.06 27.17 11.84
C THR A 258 39.10 26.32 12.69
N LYS A 259 37.80 26.66 12.69
CA LYS A 259 36.76 25.84 13.35
C LYS A 259 36.64 24.46 12.73
N LEU A 260 36.63 24.36 11.39
CA LEU A 260 36.62 23.06 10.70
C LEU A 260 37.89 22.25 10.97
N ASP A 261 39.06 22.88 10.99
CA ASP A 261 40.33 22.20 11.31
C ASP A 261 40.31 21.62 12.74
N ALA A 262 39.76 22.36 13.71
CA ALA A 262 39.56 21.87 15.07
C ALA A 262 38.54 20.71 15.12
N ALA A 263 37.39 20.88 14.46
CA ALA A 263 36.34 19.85 14.43
C ALA A 263 36.80 18.53 13.80
N ILE A 264 37.65 18.57 12.76
CA ILE A 264 38.23 17.35 12.16
C ILE A 264 39.12 16.61 13.16
N ARG A 265 39.90 17.34 13.98
CA ARG A 265 40.75 16.73 15.02
C ARG A 265 39.91 16.09 16.12
N ASP A 266 38.82 16.74 16.50
CA ASP A 266 37.94 16.28 17.59
C ASP A 266 37.03 15.12 17.18
N ALA A 267 36.69 15.00 15.90
CA ALA A 267 35.81 13.96 15.35
C ALA A 267 36.35 12.52 15.50
N ALA A 268 37.65 12.35 15.76
CA ALA A 268 38.31 11.05 15.93
C ALA A 268 38.06 10.06 14.76
N MET A 269 38.21 10.56 13.53
CA MET A 269 38.04 9.77 12.32
C MET A 269 39.12 8.69 12.18
N PRO A 270 38.85 7.57 11.47
CA PRO A 270 39.90 6.64 11.05
C PRO A 270 40.98 7.36 10.23
N THR A 271 42.23 6.86 10.28
CA THR A 271 43.39 7.50 9.64
C THR A 271 43.17 7.86 8.17
N ASP A 272 42.57 6.95 7.41
CA ASP A 272 42.39 7.09 5.97
C ASP A 272 41.31 8.14 5.67
N VAL A 273 40.27 8.18 6.50
CA VAL A 273 39.16 9.14 6.43
C VAL A 273 39.64 10.54 6.84
N GLU A 274 40.44 10.63 7.90
CA GLU A 274 41.01 11.90 8.37
C GLU A 274 41.96 12.51 7.33
N GLN A 275 42.80 11.68 6.68
CA GLN A 275 43.66 12.14 5.59
C GLN A 275 42.85 12.70 4.42
N GLN A 276 41.74 12.06 4.06
CA GLN A 276 40.84 12.54 3.03
C GLN A 276 40.17 13.87 3.43
N ALA A 277 39.65 13.98 4.66
CA ALA A 277 39.05 15.21 5.17
C ALA A 277 40.07 16.38 5.19
N ARG A 278 41.30 16.13 5.62
CA ARG A 278 42.39 17.12 5.60
C ARG A 278 42.77 17.57 4.19
N LYS A 279 42.78 16.64 3.22
CA LYS A 279 43.05 16.96 1.80
C LYS A 279 41.95 17.87 1.23
N GLU A 280 40.69 17.58 1.53
CA GLU A 280 39.55 18.41 1.12
C GLU A 280 39.58 19.78 1.83
N LEU A 281 39.95 19.85 3.12
CA LEU A 281 40.14 21.12 3.83
C LEU A 281 41.25 21.98 3.21
N GLN A 282 42.38 21.38 2.78
CA GLN A 282 43.43 22.11 2.06
C GLN A 282 42.95 22.64 0.71
N ARG A 283 42.08 21.90 0.02
CA ARG A 283 41.44 22.36 -1.22
C ARG A 283 40.51 23.54 -0.95
N LEU A 284 39.70 23.48 0.12
CA LEU A 284 38.83 24.56 0.55
C LEU A 284 39.62 25.85 0.86
N LYS A 285 40.72 25.74 1.61
CA LYS A 285 41.63 26.86 1.94
C LYS A 285 42.18 27.63 0.73
N ARG A 286 42.32 26.97 -0.43
CA ARG A 286 42.87 27.57 -1.65
C ARG A 286 41.78 28.08 -2.60
N MET A 287 40.52 27.75 -2.32
CA MET A 287 39.41 28.03 -3.21
C MET A 287 38.78 29.39 -2.83
N PRO A 288 38.45 30.25 -3.81
CA PRO A 288 37.72 31.48 -3.52
C PRO A 288 36.33 31.19 -2.94
N SER A 289 35.93 31.91 -1.89
CA SER A 289 34.63 31.74 -1.21
C SER A 289 33.41 31.98 -2.12
N ALA A 290 33.58 32.76 -3.20
CA ALA A 290 32.54 32.99 -4.20
C ALA A 290 32.25 31.79 -5.15
N SER A 291 33.01 30.69 -5.05
CA SER A 291 32.83 29.50 -5.90
C SER A 291 31.65 28.64 -5.44
N SER A 292 30.85 28.13 -6.38
CA SER A 292 29.77 27.16 -6.07
C SER A 292 30.30 25.85 -5.48
N GLU A 293 31.55 25.47 -5.79
CA GLU A 293 32.22 24.31 -5.19
C GLU A 293 32.60 24.53 -3.71
N TYR A 294 32.78 25.78 -3.27
CA TYR A 294 33.18 26.10 -1.90
C TYR A 294 32.10 25.67 -0.90
N SER A 295 30.84 26.06 -1.16
CA SER A 295 29.69 25.70 -0.33
C SER A 295 29.47 24.17 -0.27
N MET A 296 29.65 23.47 -1.40
CA MET A 296 29.53 22.01 -1.45
C MET A 296 30.62 21.31 -0.63
N LEU A 297 31.88 21.76 -0.73
CA LEU A 297 32.99 21.20 0.05
C LEU A 297 32.86 21.53 1.54
N HIS A 298 32.39 22.73 1.88
CA HIS A 298 32.13 23.12 3.25
C HIS A 298 31.08 22.21 3.90
N THR A 299 29.92 22.07 3.24
CA THR A 299 28.83 21.18 3.68
C THR A 299 29.32 19.72 3.82
N TYR A 300 30.15 19.25 2.89
CA TYR A 300 30.76 17.93 2.99
C TYR A 300 31.64 17.78 4.24
N LEU A 301 32.50 18.75 4.53
CA LEU A 301 33.36 18.72 5.71
C LEU A 301 32.54 18.81 7.01
N GLU A 302 31.45 19.57 7.05
CA GLU A 302 30.51 19.59 8.18
C GLU A 302 29.86 18.22 8.40
N TRP A 303 29.37 17.56 7.35
CA TRP A 303 28.86 16.20 7.46
C TRP A 303 29.94 15.24 7.99
N MET A 304 31.17 15.34 7.48
CA MET A 304 32.26 14.51 7.94
C MET A 304 32.58 14.76 9.42
N THR A 305 32.55 15.99 9.92
CA THR A 305 32.89 16.28 11.33
C THR A 305 31.75 15.96 12.30
N GLU A 306 30.49 16.05 11.88
CA GLU A 306 29.32 15.78 12.72
C GLU A 306 28.97 14.28 12.85
N LEU A 307 29.51 13.43 11.98
CA LEU A 307 29.24 11.99 12.05
C LEU A 307 29.93 11.34 13.26
N PRO A 308 29.27 10.36 13.92
CA PRO A 308 29.82 9.72 15.11
C PRO A 308 30.85 8.64 14.73
N TRP A 309 32.08 9.03 14.42
CA TRP A 309 33.17 8.09 14.09
C TRP A 309 33.64 7.30 15.30
N ARG A 310 33.70 7.94 16.47
CA ARG A 310 34.12 7.29 17.72
C ARG A 310 33.08 6.28 18.19
N LEU A 311 33.56 5.09 18.54
CA LEU A 311 32.74 4.09 19.23
C LEU A 311 32.45 4.53 20.67
N PRO A 312 31.18 4.60 21.09
CA PRO A 312 30.84 4.79 22.49
C PRO A 312 31.23 3.55 23.32
N GLU A 313 31.43 3.73 24.62
CA GLU A 313 31.63 2.61 25.53
C GLU A 313 30.38 1.72 25.58
N GLU A 314 30.57 0.41 25.50
CA GLU A 314 29.45 -0.54 25.57
C GLU A 314 29.00 -0.74 27.02
N THR A 315 27.73 -0.43 27.28
CA THR A 315 27.09 -0.77 28.54
C THR A 315 26.69 -2.25 28.54
N PRO A 316 26.91 -2.98 29.65
CA PRO A 316 26.48 -4.38 29.76
C PRO A 316 24.96 -4.47 29.76
N ILE A 317 24.42 -5.41 28.99
CA ILE A 317 22.97 -5.62 28.88
C ILE A 317 22.43 -6.20 30.19
N ASP A 318 21.49 -5.50 30.82
CA ASP A 318 20.73 -5.98 31.97
C ASP A 318 19.38 -6.54 31.53
N LEU A 319 19.25 -7.88 31.61
CA LEU A 319 18.04 -8.59 31.20
C LEU A 319 16.88 -8.39 32.18
N GLU A 320 17.15 -8.14 33.46
CA GLU A 320 16.10 -7.91 34.45
C GLU A 320 15.51 -6.51 34.27
N ALA A 321 16.36 -5.50 34.06
CA ALA A 321 15.93 -4.16 33.70
C ALA A 321 15.16 -4.16 32.37
N ALA A 322 15.64 -4.88 31.35
CA ALA A 322 14.94 -5.02 30.07
C ALA A 322 13.53 -5.60 30.23
N ARG A 323 13.37 -6.65 31.06
CA ARG A 323 12.05 -7.25 31.34
C ARG A 323 11.12 -6.24 32.02
N LYS A 324 11.61 -5.48 33.01
CA LYS A 324 10.82 -4.43 33.69
C LYS A 324 10.37 -3.33 32.73
N ILE A 325 11.24 -2.89 31.82
CA ILE A 325 10.92 -1.86 30.82
C ILE A 325 9.85 -2.37 29.85
N LEU A 326 10.01 -3.59 29.34
CA LEU A 326 9.04 -4.18 28.41
C LEU A 326 7.66 -4.39 29.07
N GLU A 327 7.61 -4.80 30.34
CA GLU A 327 6.35 -4.93 31.09
C GLU A 327 5.69 -3.58 31.39
N ALA A 328 6.48 -2.55 31.69
CA ALA A 328 5.96 -1.22 31.94
C ALA A 328 5.34 -0.62 30.67
N ASP A 329 6.04 -0.70 29.55
CA ASP A 329 5.65 -0.03 28.29
C ASP A 329 4.56 -0.78 27.50
N HIS A 330 4.42 -2.10 27.69
CA HIS A 330 3.52 -2.93 26.89
C HIS A 330 2.67 -3.87 27.76
N PHE A 331 1.35 -3.84 27.53
CA PHE A 331 0.43 -4.79 28.17
C PHE A 331 0.34 -6.09 27.35
N GLY A 332 0.38 -7.24 28.02
CA GLY A 332 0.32 -8.55 27.38
C GLY A 332 1.57 -8.89 26.57
N LEU A 333 1.41 -9.49 25.40
CA LEU A 333 2.50 -9.83 24.47
C LEU A 333 3.62 -10.72 25.06
N GLU A 334 3.29 -11.60 26.01
CA GLU A 334 4.25 -12.45 26.75
C GLU A 334 5.26 -13.17 25.85
N ARG A 335 4.78 -13.82 24.78
CA ARG A 335 5.63 -14.55 23.82
C ARG A 335 6.61 -13.63 23.10
N ILE A 336 6.17 -12.43 22.72
CA ILE A 336 6.97 -11.45 21.99
C ILE A 336 8.02 -10.85 22.91
N LYS A 337 7.63 -10.48 24.14
CA LYS A 337 8.57 -10.00 25.17
C LYS A 337 9.62 -11.06 25.47
N GLN A 338 9.23 -12.32 25.60
CA GLN A 338 10.16 -13.43 25.79
C GLN A 338 11.16 -13.54 24.62
N ARG A 339 10.71 -13.47 23.36
CA ARG A 339 11.60 -13.48 22.19
C ARG A 339 12.59 -12.31 22.18
N ILE A 340 12.14 -11.11 22.56
CA ILE A 340 13.02 -9.94 22.69
C ILE A 340 14.09 -10.20 23.77
N ILE A 341 13.71 -10.77 24.92
CA ILE A 341 14.67 -11.12 25.98
C ILE A 341 15.66 -12.19 25.51
N GLU A 342 15.22 -13.20 24.76
CA GLU A 342 16.10 -14.21 24.15
C GLU A 342 17.10 -13.58 23.18
N PHE A 343 16.65 -12.67 22.31
CA PHE A 343 17.52 -11.90 21.42
C PHE A 343 18.57 -11.08 22.19
N LEU A 344 18.14 -10.36 23.26
CA LEU A 344 19.04 -9.58 24.10
C LEU A 344 20.04 -10.47 24.87
N ALA A 345 19.64 -11.67 25.27
CA ALA A 345 20.54 -12.63 25.92
C ALA A 345 21.63 -13.13 24.97
N VAL A 346 21.29 -13.41 23.71
CA VAL A 346 22.28 -13.78 22.68
C VAL A 346 23.26 -12.63 22.43
N GLN A 347 22.75 -11.39 22.35
CA GLN A 347 23.60 -10.19 22.20
C GLN A 347 24.52 -9.97 23.40
N LYS A 348 24.06 -10.26 24.62
CA LYS A 348 24.90 -10.19 25.83
C LYS A 348 26.05 -11.20 25.79
N LEU A 349 25.80 -12.40 25.29
CA LEU A 349 26.82 -13.46 25.19
C LEU A 349 27.78 -13.23 24.03
N LYS A 350 27.29 -12.68 22.92
CA LYS A 350 28.09 -12.44 21.71
C LYS A 350 27.82 -11.04 21.15
N PRO A 351 28.41 -9.98 21.73
CA PRO A 351 28.19 -8.59 21.30
C PRO A 351 28.66 -8.30 19.86
N HIS A 352 29.52 -9.15 19.30
CA HIS A 352 30.03 -9.07 17.92
C HIS A 352 29.47 -10.21 17.05
N GLY A 353 28.40 -10.86 17.51
CA GLY A 353 27.78 -11.99 16.85
C GLY A 353 26.90 -11.56 15.69
N ARG A 354 26.81 -12.43 14.69
CA ARG A 354 25.77 -12.36 13.65
C ARG A 354 24.45 -12.75 14.32
N ALA A 355 23.73 -11.78 14.86
CA ALA A 355 22.36 -11.97 15.30
C ALA A 355 21.43 -11.72 14.10
N PRO A 356 20.38 -12.53 13.92
CA PRO A 356 19.36 -12.26 12.92
C PRO A 356 18.67 -10.92 13.22
N ILE A 357 18.21 -10.25 12.17
CA ILE A 357 17.52 -8.96 12.30
C ILE A 357 16.10 -9.22 12.75
N LEU A 358 15.68 -8.63 13.87
CA LEU A 358 14.29 -8.77 14.31
C LEU A 358 13.36 -8.06 13.33
N CYS A 359 12.35 -8.77 12.82
CA CYS A 359 11.31 -8.19 11.98
C CYS A 359 9.94 -8.35 12.65
N PHE A 360 9.34 -7.25 13.08
CA PHE A 360 7.99 -7.26 13.65
C PHE A 360 6.94 -7.17 12.54
N VAL A 361 6.13 -8.21 12.39
CA VAL A 361 5.08 -8.30 11.37
C VAL A 361 3.72 -8.22 12.04
N GLY A 362 2.77 -7.45 11.50
CA GLY A 362 1.41 -7.42 12.04
C GLY A 362 0.59 -6.25 11.52
N PRO A 363 -0.69 -6.13 11.88
CA PRO A 363 -1.52 -5.03 11.43
C PRO A 363 -1.02 -3.67 11.95
N PRO A 364 -1.48 -2.54 11.36
CA PRO A 364 -1.13 -1.22 11.87
C PRO A 364 -1.70 -1.00 13.27
N GLY A 365 -0.94 -0.29 14.12
CA GLY A 365 -1.40 0.08 15.47
C GLY A 365 -1.25 -1.00 16.55
N VAL A 366 -0.47 -2.06 16.31
CA VAL A 366 -0.15 -3.11 17.31
C VAL A 366 1.13 -2.82 18.12
N GLY A 367 1.65 -1.59 18.09
CA GLY A 367 2.79 -1.21 18.92
C GLY A 367 4.19 -1.64 18.43
N LYS A 368 4.35 -1.96 17.13
CA LYS A 368 5.66 -2.33 16.54
C LYS A 368 6.75 -1.28 16.81
N THR A 369 6.46 0.00 16.56
CA THR A 369 7.40 1.11 16.80
C THR A 369 7.72 1.31 18.28
N SER A 370 6.71 1.18 19.15
CA SER A 370 6.92 1.32 20.60
C SER A 370 7.78 0.18 21.16
N LEU A 371 7.71 -1.04 20.62
CA LEU A 371 8.62 -2.12 21.00
C LEU A 371 10.08 -1.81 20.64
N GLY A 372 10.32 -1.27 19.44
CA GLY A 372 11.66 -0.81 19.05
C GLY A 372 12.23 0.25 19.99
N GLN A 373 11.38 1.18 20.45
CA GLN A 373 11.76 2.19 21.44
C GLN A 373 12.07 1.58 22.81
N SER A 374 11.27 0.62 23.28
CA SER A 374 11.53 -0.09 24.54
C SER A 374 12.82 -0.91 24.49
N ILE A 375 13.14 -1.52 23.35
CA ILE A 375 14.43 -2.21 23.13
C ILE A 375 15.60 -1.21 23.21
N ALA A 376 15.48 -0.06 22.57
CA ALA A 376 16.51 0.99 22.64
C ALA A 376 16.71 1.52 24.06
N ARG A 377 15.61 1.74 24.81
CA ARG A 377 15.65 2.16 26.22
C ARG A 377 16.28 1.09 27.11
N ALA A 378 15.95 -0.19 26.89
CA ALA A 378 16.53 -1.31 27.62
C ALA A 378 18.04 -1.46 27.37
N LEU A 379 18.49 -1.14 26.16
CA LEU A 379 19.90 -1.13 25.79
C LEU A 379 20.63 0.17 26.13
N GLN A 380 19.92 1.20 26.61
CA GLN A 380 20.43 2.56 26.82
C GLN A 380 21.11 3.15 25.57
N ARG A 381 20.52 2.88 24.40
CA ARG A 381 21.00 3.35 23.10
C ARG A 381 20.01 4.36 22.49
N SER A 382 20.53 5.30 21.70
CA SER A 382 19.68 6.21 20.92
C SER A 382 18.78 5.42 19.97
N PHE A 383 17.50 5.80 19.90
CA PHE A 383 16.53 5.24 18.96
C PHE A 383 16.40 6.14 17.74
N VAL A 384 16.54 5.56 16.54
CA VAL A 384 16.32 6.25 15.27
C VAL A 384 15.35 5.44 14.42
N ARG A 385 14.43 6.13 13.77
CA ARG A 385 13.47 5.52 12.84
C ARG A 385 13.73 6.05 11.43
N VAL A 386 13.86 5.12 10.49
CA VAL A 386 13.99 5.37 9.05
C VAL A 386 12.79 4.72 8.37
N SER A 387 11.98 5.51 7.67
CA SER A 387 10.82 5.01 6.93
C SER A 387 11.26 4.54 5.55
N LEU A 388 10.94 3.29 5.20
CA LEU A 388 11.21 2.72 3.88
C LEU A 388 9.95 2.65 3.00
N GLY A 389 8.79 3.03 3.55
CA GLY A 389 7.56 3.12 2.78
C GLY A 389 7.65 4.18 1.69
N GLY A 390 7.45 3.75 0.43
CA GLY A 390 7.54 4.63 -0.74
C GLY A 390 8.97 4.87 -1.26
N VAL A 391 9.97 4.16 -0.74
CA VAL A 391 11.33 4.21 -1.30
C VAL A 391 11.34 3.48 -2.64
N HIS A 392 11.77 4.18 -3.67
CA HIS A 392 11.82 3.68 -5.05
C HIS A 392 13.24 3.63 -5.63
N ASP A 393 14.19 4.32 -5.01
CA ASP A 393 15.57 4.45 -5.48
C ASP A 393 16.57 4.10 -4.38
N GLU A 394 17.65 3.43 -4.75
CA GLU A 394 18.81 3.15 -3.91
C GLU A 394 19.49 4.43 -3.40
N ALA A 395 19.43 5.53 -4.17
CA ALA A 395 19.99 6.82 -3.77
C ALA A 395 19.37 7.37 -2.48
N GLU A 396 18.13 7.01 -2.13
CA GLU A 396 17.54 7.41 -0.85
C GLU A 396 18.24 6.75 0.35
N MET A 397 18.81 5.55 0.18
CA MET A 397 19.54 4.85 1.24
C MET A 397 21.04 5.14 1.23
N ARG A 398 21.67 5.20 0.04
CA ARG A 398 23.11 5.43 -0.15
C ARG A 398 23.50 6.88 -0.43
N GLY A 399 22.53 7.79 -0.58
CA GLY A 399 22.78 9.18 -0.95
C GLY A 399 23.12 9.37 -2.43
N HIS A 400 23.27 10.64 -2.81
CA HIS A 400 23.66 11.04 -4.16
C HIS A 400 25.16 11.33 -4.25
N ARG A 401 25.75 11.15 -5.43
CA ARG A 401 27.13 11.58 -5.67
C ARG A 401 27.25 13.10 -5.49
N ARG A 402 28.33 13.55 -4.85
CA ARG A 402 28.63 14.98 -4.60
C ARG A 402 28.62 15.89 -5.84
N THR A 403 28.75 15.31 -7.04
CA THR A 403 28.74 16.06 -8.30
C THR A 403 27.38 16.63 -8.68
N TYR A 404 26.29 16.18 -8.04
CA TYR A 404 24.95 16.70 -8.29
C TYR A 404 24.66 17.93 -7.44
N VAL A 405 24.06 18.95 -8.05
CA VAL A 405 23.59 20.15 -7.33
C VAL A 405 22.48 19.72 -6.36
N GLY A 406 22.64 20.01 -5.07
CA GLY A 406 21.71 19.58 -4.03
C GLY A 406 21.90 18.13 -3.53
N ALA A 407 23.06 17.51 -3.82
CA ALA A 407 23.37 16.17 -3.33
C ALA A 407 23.31 16.10 -1.79
N MET A 408 22.69 15.03 -1.28
CA MET A 408 22.55 14.76 0.15
C MET A 408 23.04 13.33 0.46
N PRO A 409 23.55 13.08 1.68
CA PRO A 409 23.79 11.72 2.16
C PRO A 409 22.49 10.91 2.25
N GLY A 410 22.60 9.59 2.23
CA GLY A 410 21.45 8.69 2.33
C GLY A 410 20.81 8.69 3.73
N ASN A 411 19.57 8.21 3.80
CA ASN A 411 18.76 8.18 5.02
C ASN A 411 19.44 7.44 6.19
N ILE A 412 20.31 6.46 5.89
CA ILE A 412 21.08 5.73 6.92
C ILE A 412 22.10 6.66 7.61
N ILE A 413 22.89 7.40 6.83
CA ILE A 413 23.88 8.35 7.34
C ILE A 413 23.20 9.51 8.06
N GLN A 414 22.10 10.03 7.50
CA GLN A 414 21.29 11.06 8.16
C GLN A 414 20.74 10.55 9.51
N GLY A 415 20.29 9.29 9.56
CA GLY A 415 19.84 8.65 10.79
C GLY A 415 20.94 8.57 11.85
N LEU A 416 22.16 8.21 11.47
CA LEU A 416 23.31 8.15 12.39
C LEU A 416 23.72 9.52 12.92
N ARG A 417 23.74 10.55 12.07
CA ARG A 417 23.98 11.94 12.51
C ARG A 417 22.95 12.35 13.55
N LYS A 418 21.66 12.06 13.33
CA LYS A 418 20.58 12.35 14.29
C LYS A 418 20.72 11.56 15.59
N ALA A 419 21.25 10.34 15.54
CA ALA A 419 21.49 9.52 16.72
C ALA A 419 22.60 10.07 17.62
N GLY A 420 23.58 10.77 17.04
CA GLY A 420 24.81 11.23 17.69
C GLY A 420 25.74 10.10 18.14
N ALA A 421 25.44 8.84 17.79
CA ALA A 421 26.15 7.67 18.27
C ALA A 421 26.13 6.54 17.23
N ARG A 422 27.27 5.84 17.08
CA ARG A 422 27.42 4.73 16.12
C ARG A 422 26.73 3.43 16.55
N ASN A 423 26.45 3.27 17.84
CA ASN A 423 25.84 2.07 18.42
C ASN A 423 24.34 2.26 18.68
N CYS A 424 23.61 2.92 17.78
CA CYS A 424 22.18 3.17 17.94
C CYS A 424 21.31 1.94 17.63
N VAL A 425 20.04 2.00 18.03
CA VAL A 425 19.00 1.10 17.52
C VAL A 425 18.31 1.81 16.37
N MET A 426 18.46 1.27 15.17
CA MET A 426 17.87 1.81 13.95
C MET A 426 16.70 0.95 13.50
N MET A 427 15.50 1.55 13.51
CA MET A 427 14.29 0.90 13.08
C MET A 427 13.99 1.23 11.61
N LEU A 428 13.92 0.19 10.78
CA LEU A 428 13.53 0.23 9.37
C LEU A 428 12.03 -0.04 9.26
N ASP A 429 11.26 1.04 9.13
CA ASP A 429 9.80 1.02 9.16
C ASP A 429 9.22 0.74 7.76
N GLU A 430 8.12 -0.01 7.69
CA GLU A 430 7.40 -0.35 6.44
C GLU A 430 8.25 -0.97 5.31
N ILE A 431 9.06 -1.99 5.63
CA ILE A 431 9.92 -2.68 4.65
C ILE A 431 9.12 -3.37 3.53
N ASP A 432 7.86 -3.69 3.78
CA ASP A 432 6.91 -4.34 2.87
C ASP A 432 6.34 -3.40 1.80
N LYS A 433 6.62 -2.10 1.90
CA LYS A 433 6.15 -1.07 0.95
C LYS A 433 7.25 -0.51 0.06
N MET A 434 8.43 -1.12 0.06
CA MET A 434 9.47 -0.80 -0.91
C MET A 434 9.04 -1.30 -2.29
N THR A 435 9.31 -0.53 -3.32
CA THR A 435 8.99 -0.91 -4.71
C THR A 435 10.18 -0.66 -5.59
N ALA A 436 10.53 -1.66 -6.40
CA ALA A 436 11.60 -1.51 -7.37
C ALA A 436 11.19 -0.52 -8.47
N SER A 437 12.07 0.42 -8.80
CA SER A 437 11.89 1.31 -9.94
C SER A 437 12.72 0.84 -11.13
N ILE A 438 12.51 1.49 -12.28
CA ILE A 438 13.30 1.26 -13.51
C ILE A 438 14.78 1.66 -13.30
N GLN A 439 15.07 2.54 -12.33
CA GLN A 439 16.40 3.11 -12.08
C GLN A 439 17.23 2.31 -11.07
N GLY A 440 16.62 1.41 -10.29
CA GLY A 440 17.33 0.57 -9.32
C GLY A 440 16.41 -0.20 -8.38
N ASP A 441 16.96 -1.26 -7.77
CA ASP A 441 16.27 -2.03 -6.73
C ASP A 441 16.79 -1.62 -5.35
N PRO A 442 15.98 -0.93 -4.52
CA PRO A 442 16.38 -0.53 -3.17
C PRO A 442 16.68 -1.73 -2.26
N SER A 443 16.23 -2.92 -2.61
CA SER A 443 16.53 -4.16 -1.88
C SER A 443 18.03 -4.48 -1.87
N ALA A 444 18.76 -4.15 -2.94
CA ALA A 444 20.20 -4.39 -3.03
C ALA A 444 20.98 -3.53 -2.03
N ALA A 445 20.60 -2.27 -1.89
CA ALA A 445 21.16 -1.36 -0.88
C ALA A 445 20.87 -1.87 0.53
N LEU A 446 19.64 -2.32 0.77
CA LEU A 446 19.24 -2.87 2.06
C LEU A 446 20.05 -4.12 2.42
N LEU A 447 20.33 -4.99 1.44
CA LEU A 447 21.14 -6.18 1.66
C LEU A 447 22.57 -5.82 2.08
N GLU A 448 23.21 -4.83 1.47
CA GLU A 448 24.54 -4.37 1.89
C GLU A 448 24.52 -3.81 3.32
N ILE A 449 23.50 -3.02 3.67
CA ILE A 449 23.33 -2.42 5.00
C ILE A 449 23.12 -3.50 6.07
N LEU A 450 22.32 -4.52 5.76
CA LEU A 450 21.90 -5.56 6.68
C LEU A 450 22.89 -6.74 6.76
N ASP A 451 23.77 -6.91 5.77
CA ASP A 451 24.73 -8.00 5.74
C ASP A 451 25.89 -7.76 6.72
N PRO A 452 26.09 -8.60 7.76
CA PRO A 452 27.19 -8.46 8.70
C PRO A 452 28.59 -8.55 8.06
N GLU A 453 28.71 -9.08 6.84
CA GLU A 453 29.98 -9.15 6.12
C GLU A 453 30.30 -7.87 5.33
N GLN A 454 29.29 -7.06 4.98
CA GLN A 454 29.44 -5.87 4.14
C GLN A 454 29.23 -4.57 4.91
N ASN A 455 28.43 -4.60 5.98
CA ASN A 455 28.01 -3.40 6.72
C ASN A 455 29.17 -2.66 7.41
N SER A 456 30.30 -3.32 7.69
CA SER A 456 31.50 -2.66 8.23
C SER A 456 32.20 -1.75 7.23
N THR A 457 31.95 -1.97 5.94
CA THR A 457 32.54 -1.22 4.82
C THR A 457 31.48 -0.52 3.97
N PHE A 458 30.30 -0.29 4.53
CA PHE A 458 29.18 0.35 3.83
C PHE A 458 29.62 1.68 3.21
N ARG A 459 29.33 1.88 1.93
CA ARG A 459 29.77 3.07 1.21
C ARG A 459 28.60 3.92 0.77
N ASP A 460 28.45 5.08 1.40
CA ASP A 460 27.54 6.13 0.97
C ASP A 460 28.14 6.90 -0.22
N ASN A 461 27.34 7.15 -1.26
CA ASN A 461 27.72 7.81 -2.50
C ASN A 461 28.11 9.28 -2.29
N TYR A 462 27.55 9.94 -1.28
CA TYR A 462 27.86 11.31 -0.92
C TYR A 462 29.17 11.37 -0.13
N LEU A 463 29.32 10.52 0.88
CA LEU A 463 30.54 10.49 1.71
C LEU A 463 31.76 10.04 0.89
N GLY A 464 31.58 9.03 0.03
CA GLY A 464 32.63 8.47 -0.82
C GLY A 464 33.67 7.62 -0.07
N VAL A 465 33.53 7.48 1.25
CA VAL A 465 34.38 6.71 2.18
C VAL A 465 33.57 5.59 2.84
N PRO A 466 34.20 4.48 3.26
CA PRO A 466 33.52 3.45 4.03
C PRO A 466 33.11 3.96 5.41
N PHE A 467 31.91 3.61 5.85
CA PHE A 467 31.38 3.89 7.18
C PHE A 467 30.95 2.58 7.85
N ASP A 468 31.40 2.35 9.07
CA ASP A 468 31.15 1.09 9.80
C ASP A 468 29.79 1.09 10.49
N LEU A 469 28.86 0.28 9.98
CA LEU A 469 27.52 0.06 10.52
C LEU A 469 27.42 -1.18 11.43
N SER A 470 28.50 -1.91 11.67
CA SER A 470 28.49 -3.19 12.41
C SER A 470 27.95 -3.11 13.84
N ARG A 471 27.94 -1.90 14.43
CA ARG A 471 27.45 -1.66 15.80
C ARG A 471 25.99 -1.18 15.88
N VAL A 472 25.39 -0.90 14.73
CA VAL A 472 23.98 -0.52 14.65
C VAL A 472 23.14 -1.78 14.83
N ILE A 473 22.16 -1.72 15.74
CA ILE A 473 21.17 -2.79 15.87
C ILE A 473 20.00 -2.43 14.96
N PHE A 474 19.82 -3.20 13.90
CA PHE A 474 18.70 -3.05 12.98
C PHE A 474 17.47 -3.80 13.49
N ILE A 475 16.33 -3.13 13.45
CA ILE A 475 15.00 -3.72 13.70
C ILE A 475 14.14 -3.35 12.51
N ALA A 476 13.51 -4.34 11.88
CA ALA A 476 12.62 -4.12 10.76
C ALA A 476 11.15 -4.24 11.18
N THR A 477 10.26 -3.61 10.41
CA THR A 477 8.82 -3.86 10.54
C THR A 477 8.12 -3.96 9.21
N ALA A 478 7.14 -4.86 9.15
CA ALA A 478 6.26 -5.03 8.01
C ALA A 478 4.80 -5.12 8.48
N ASN A 479 3.86 -4.88 7.57
CA ASN A 479 2.46 -5.25 7.79
C ASN A 479 2.16 -6.61 7.19
N VAL A 480 2.68 -6.89 5.99
CA VAL A 480 2.51 -8.17 5.28
C VAL A 480 3.87 -8.71 4.88
N MET A 481 4.24 -9.89 5.41
CA MET A 481 5.56 -10.47 5.15
C MET A 481 5.74 -10.97 3.71
N ASP A 482 4.65 -11.33 3.03
CA ASP A 482 4.68 -11.86 1.66
C ASP A 482 5.13 -10.82 0.62
N ASN A 483 5.02 -9.53 0.94
CA ASN A 483 5.48 -8.45 0.08
C ASN A 483 6.99 -8.18 0.23
N VAL A 484 7.66 -8.78 1.20
CA VAL A 484 9.09 -8.59 1.44
C VAL A 484 9.90 -9.56 0.58
N SER A 485 10.91 -9.02 -0.10
CA SER A 485 11.83 -9.79 -0.97
C SER A 485 12.45 -10.99 -0.23
N PRO A 486 12.46 -12.21 -0.81
CA PRO A 486 12.99 -13.41 -0.15
C PRO A 486 14.44 -13.29 0.37
N PRO A 487 15.40 -12.71 -0.38
CA PRO A 487 16.77 -12.47 0.11
C PRO A 487 16.85 -11.65 1.42
N ILE A 488 15.92 -10.72 1.62
CA ILE A 488 15.86 -9.90 2.84
C ILE A 488 15.19 -10.71 3.96
N ARG A 489 14.10 -11.42 3.65
CA ARG A 489 13.37 -12.28 4.58
C ARG A 489 14.26 -13.35 5.21
N ASP A 490 15.16 -13.97 4.44
CA ASP A 490 16.04 -15.03 4.93
C ASP A 490 17.07 -14.53 5.97
N ARG A 491 17.30 -13.22 6.04
CA ARG A 491 18.20 -12.58 7.03
C ARG A 491 17.45 -12.09 8.28
N MET A 492 16.13 -12.28 8.32
CA MET A 492 15.27 -11.77 9.39
C MET A 492 14.71 -12.89 10.26
N GLU A 493 14.65 -12.63 11.56
CA GLU A 493 13.82 -13.39 12.49
C GLU A 493 12.44 -12.73 12.56
N VAL A 494 11.45 -13.39 11.95
CA VAL A 494 10.08 -12.88 11.88
C VAL A 494 9.36 -13.12 13.20
N ILE A 495 8.84 -12.04 13.79
CA ILE A 495 8.03 -12.07 15.00
C ILE A 495 6.64 -11.52 14.66
N ASP A 496 5.64 -12.40 14.70
CA ASP A 496 4.26 -12.04 14.42
C ASP A 496 3.60 -11.35 15.63
N LEU A 497 3.09 -10.15 15.41
CA LEU A 497 2.30 -9.35 16.33
C LEU A 497 0.83 -9.40 15.90
N PRO A 498 0.02 -10.27 16.54
CA PRO A 498 -1.40 -10.32 16.26
C PRO A 498 -2.11 -9.06 16.78
N GLY A 499 -3.35 -8.88 16.34
CA GLY A 499 -4.25 -7.87 16.91
C GLY A 499 -4.61 -8.14 18.37
N TYR A 500 -5.21 -7.14 18.99
CA TYR A 500 -5.64 -7.18 20.40
C TYR A 500 -7.12 -7.57 20.54
N THR A 501 -7.44 -8.28 21.61
CA THR A 501 -8.81 -8.51 22.08
C THR A 501 -9.43 -7.22 22.65
N GLN A 502 -10.76 -7.17 22.81
CA GLN A 502 -11.41 -5.98 23.41
C GLN A 502 -10.93 -5.70 24.83
N GLU A 503 -10.71 -6.75 25.64
CA GLU A 503 -10.18 -6.63 27.00
C GLU A 503 -8.74 -6.11 27.00
N GLU A 504 -7.89 -6.61 26.11
CA GLU A 504 -6.53 -6.10 25.92
C GLU A 504 -6.53 -4.63 25.49
N LYS A 505 -7.40 -4.26 24.53
CA LYS A 505 -7.54 -2.86 24.09
C LYS A 505 -7.98 -1.95 25.22
N LEU A 506 -8.91 -2.40 26.07
CA LEU A 506 -9.35 -1.65 27.25
C LEU A 506 -8.18 -1.42 28.21
N GLN A 507 -7.40 -2.46 28.51
CA GLN A 507 -6.23 -2.33 29.38
C GLN A 507 -5.16 -1.41 28.79
N ILE A 508 -4.90 -1.50 27.48
CA ILE A 508 -3.99 -0.60 26.76
C ILE A 508 -4.49 0.84 26.81
N ALA A 509 -5.80 1.06 26.61
CA ALA A 509 -6.40 2.38 26.68
C ALA A 509 -6.25 3.01 28.06
N LEU A 510 -6.60 2.27 29.12
CA LEU A 510 -6.53 2.72 30.50
C LEU A 510 -5.10 3.03 30.95
N ARG A 511 -4.14 2.16 30.61
CA ARG A 511 -2.75 2.29 31.08
C ARG A 511 -1.93 3.30 30.28
N TYR A 512 -2.21 3.46 29.00
CA TYR A 512 -1.31 4.18 28.09
C TYR A 512 -2.00 5.26 27.27
N LEU A 513 -3.08 4.93 26.56
CA LEU A 513 -3.65 5.84 25.55
C LEU A 513 -4.33 7.06 26.18
N VAL A 514 -5.06 6.87 27.29
CA VAL A 514 -5.74 7.96 28.00
C VAL A 514 -4.73 8.96 28.53
N GLN A 515 -3.68 8.50 29.22
CA GLN A 515 -2.62 9.37 29.73
C GLN A 515 -1.90 10.10 28.59
N ARG A 516 -1.46 9.36 27.56
CA ARG A 516 -0.75 9.94 26.41
C ARG A 516 -1.58 11.01 25.69
N GLN A 517 -2.87 10.76 25.49
CA GLN A 517 -3.77 11.75 24.87
C GLN A 517 -4.09 12.91 25.82
N SER A 518 -4.14 12.71 27.14
CA SER A 518 -4.28 13.80 28.11
C SER A 518 -3.10 14.76 28.01
N GLU A 519 -1.87 14.22 28.09
CA GLU A 519 -0.62 14.99 27.99
C GLU A 519 -0.51 15.72 26.64
N ALA A 520 -0.79 15.03 25.53
CA ALA A 520 -0.73 15.62 24.19
C ALA A 520 -1.72 16.79 23.98
N ASN A 521 -2.83 16.80 24.72
CA ASN A 521 -3.84 17.87 24.67
C ASN A 521 -3.70 18.88 25.82
N GLY A 522 -2.64 18.80 26.62
CA GLY A 522 -2.36 19.74 27.72
C GLY A 522 -3.32 19.64 28.91
N LEU A 523 -4.00 18.51 29.06
CA LEU A 523 -4.90 18.24 30.19
C LEU A 523 -4.14 17.63 31.36
N ARG A 524 -4.38 18.14 32.58
CA ARG A 524 -3.93 17.48 33.82
C ARG A 524 -4.78 16.23 34.10
N GLU A 525 -4.22 15.27 34.84
CA GLU A 525 -4.90 13.99 35.14
C GLU A 525 -6.26 14.15 35.84
N ASP A 526 -6.43 15.23 36.62
CA ASP A 526 -7.65 15.54 37.35
C ASP A 526 -8.72 16.24 36.49
N GLN A 527 -8.34 16.80 35.35
CA GLN A 527 -9.20 17.66 34.55
C GLN A 527 -10.16 16.92 33.62
N CYS A 528 -9.82 15.71 33.18
CA CYS A 528 -10.68 14.92 32.32
C CYS A 528 -10.68 13.46 32.75
N THR A 529 -11.87 12.90 32.99
CA THR A 529 -12.02 11.48 33.36
C THR A 529 -12.97 10.80 32.37
N LEU A 530 -12.47 9.79 31.66
CA LEU A 530 -13.28 8.88 30.85
C LEU A 530 -13.60 7.63 31.68
N THR A 531 -14.87 7.24 31.74
CA THR A 531 -15.25 6.01 32.43
C THR A 531 -14.84 4.77 31.65
N THR A 532 -14.66 3.65 32.35
CA THR A 532 -14.38 2.35 31.74
C THR A 532 -15.48 1.93 30.77
N ASP A 533 -16.75 2.19 31.10
CA ASP A 533 -17.89 1.90 30.22
C ASP A 533 -17.90 2.76 28.96
N ALA A 534 -17.49 4.03 29.06
CA ALA A 534 -17.31 4.89 27.91
C ALA A 534 -16.20 4.32 26.99
N LEU A 535 -15.05 3.92 27.54
CA LEU A 535 -13.98 3.31 26.76
C LEU A 535 -14.42 2.01 26.07
N ASN A 536 -15.14 1.13 26.77
CA ASN A 536 -15.73 -0.07 26.17
C ASN A 536 -16.67 0.28 25.01
N THR A 537 -17.49 1.32 25.19
CA THR A 537 -18.40 1.81 24.15
C THR A 537 -17.63 2.37 22.95
N VAL A 538 -16.53 3.10 23.16
CA VAL A 538 -15.66 3.58 22.07
C VAL A 538 -15.06 2.40 21.30
N ILE A 539 -14.51 1.40 22.02
CA ILE A 539 -13.93 0.20 21.41
C ILE A 539 -14.98 -0.55 20.58
N ALA A 540 -16.18 -0.77 21.12
CA ALA A 540 -17.22 -1.56 20.45
C ALA A 540 -17.89 -0.82 19.28
N ASN A 541 -18.28 0.45 19.46
CA ASN A 541 -19.21 1.12 18.54
C ASN A 541 -18.56 2.18 17.64
N TYR A 542 -17.32 2.60 17.95
CA TYR A 542 -16.62 3.68 17.23
C TYR A 542 -15.29 3.24 16.59
N THR A 543 -14.85 2.00 16.81
CA THR A 543 -13.63 1.46 16.21
C THR A 543 -13.87 0.11 15.53
N HIS A 544 -13.19 -0.13 14.41
CA HIS A 544 -13.17 -1.43 13.73
C HIS A 544 -11.76 -1.67 13.16
N GLU A 545 -10.87 -2.21 13.99
CA GLU A 545 -9.45 -2.47 13.68
C GLU A 545 -8.89 -3.60 14.54
N ALA A 546 -7.77 -4.21 14.15
CA ALA A 546 -7.01 -5.14 15.02
C ALA A 546 -6.15 -4.43 16.07
N GLY A 547 -5.57 -3.27 15.73
CA GLY A 547 -4.73 -2.47 16.62
C GLY A 547 -5.52 -1.49 17.49
N VAL A 548 -4.84 -0.43 17.94
CA VAL A 548 -5.43 0.66 18.76
C VAL A 548 -5.24 2.05 18.14
N ARG A 549 -4.96 2.14 16.83
CA ARG A 549 -4.66 3.43 16.18
C ARG A 549 -5.91 4.30 16.06
N GLN A 550 -7.03 3.73 15.62
CA GLN A 550 -8.32 4.43 15.57
C GLN A 550 -8.86 4.66 16.99
N LEU A 551 -8.70 3.70 17.90
CA LEU A 551 -9.05 3.87 19.31
C LEU A 551 -8.37 5.09 19.93
N GLU A 552 -7.06 5.23 19.74
CA GLU A 552 -6.33 6.41 20.19
C GLU A 552 -6.87 7.70 19.56
N ARG A 553 -7.19 7.70 18.26
CA ARG A 553 -7.74 8.88 17.58
C ARG A 553 -9.09 9.32 18.15
N GLU A 554 -9.97 8.37 18.45
CA GLU A 554 -11.27 8.68 19.07
C GLU A 554 -11.08 9.14 20.52
N ILE A 555 -10.20 8.52 21.31
CA ILE A 555 -9.84 9.03 22.66
C ILE A 555 -9.30 10.47 22.55
N GLY A 556 -8.41 10.76 21.61
CA GLY A 556 -7.89 12.11 21.38
C GLY A 556 -8.93 13.13 20.93
N ARG A 557 -10.01 12.70 20.23
CA ARG A 557 -11.16 13.57 19.94
C ARG A 557 -11.95 13.90 21.19
N VAL A 558 -12.19 12.90 22.03
CA VAL A 558 -12.86 13.08 23.33
C VAL A 558 -12.06 14.02 24.23
N MET A 559 -10.73 13.82 24.32
CA MET A 559 -9.84 14.68 25.11
C MET A 559 -9.78 16.12 24.57
N ARG A 560 -9.74 16.33 23.25
CA ARG A 560 -9.80 17.68 22.66
C ARG A 560 -11.11 18.40 22.98
N HIS A 561 -12.22 17.69 22.99
CA HIS A 561 -13.50 18.26 23.39
C HIS A 561 -13.46 18.70 24.86
N ALA A 562 -12.91 17.89 25.77
CA ALA A 562 -12.73 18.27 27.16
C ALA A 562 -11.80 19.50 27.31
N ALA A 563 -10.68 19.52 26.59
CA ALA A 563 -9.74 20.64 26.59
C ALA A 563 -10.38 21.95 26.12
N LEU A 564 -11.25 21.89 25.09
CA LEU A 564 -12.00 23.05 24.62
C LEU A 564 -12.90 23.63 25.73
N ARG A 565 -13.71 22.79 26.39
CA ARG A 565 -14.63 23.25 27.45
C ARG A 565 -13.91 23.86 28.66
N ILE A 566 -12.72 23.34 28.97
CA ILE A 566 -11.89 23.87 30.05
C ILE A 566 -11.25 25.20 29.62
N ALA A 567 -10.75 25.29 28.39
CA ALA A 567 -10.15 26.52 27.86
C ALA A 567 -11.18 27.66 27.73
N GLU A 568 -12.43 27.34 27.40
CA GLU A 568 -13.56 28.29 27.37
C GLU A 568 -14.04 28.70 28.77
N GLY A 569 -13.56 28.05 29.83
CA GLY A 569 -13.91 28.34 31.22
C GLY A 569 -15.28 27.82 31.65
N GLU A 570 -15.93 26.99 30.82
CA GLU A 570 -17.26 26.42 31.15
C GLU A 570 -17.19 25.42 32.30
N GLN A 571 -16.12 24.63 32.38
CA GLN A 571 -15.94 23.57 33.36
C GLN A 571 -14.48 23.48 33.80
N HIS A 572 -14.23 23.22 35.09
CA HIS A 572 -12.88 22.98 35.61
C HIS A 572 -12.46 21.51 35.50
N GLN A 573 -13.45 20.61 35.47
CA GLN A 573 -13.29 19.17 35.35
C GLN A 573 -14.40 18.61 34.46
N VAL A 574 -14.04 17.76 33.51
CA VAL A 574 -14.96 17.16 32.53
C VAL A 574 -15.00 15.65 32.75
N HIS A 575 -16.17 15.14 33.13
CA HIS A 575 -16.41 13.71 33.28
C HIS A 575 -17.22 13.18 32.08
N ILE A 576 -16.69 12.18 31.38
CA ILE A 576 -17.24 11.67 30.12
C ILE A 576 -17.70 10.22 30.31
N ASP A 577 -19.02 10.07 30.30
CA ASP A 577 -19.76 8.82 30.37
C ASP A 577 -20.29 8.41 28.98
N VAL A 578 -21.00 7.28 28.92
CA VAL A 578 -21.53 6.71 27.67
C VAL A 578 -22.52 7.66 26.98
N GLU A 579 -23.32 8.41 27.74
CA GLU A 579 -24.35 9.30 27.19
C GLU A 579 -23.72 10.49 26.44
N LYS A 580 -22.62 11.05 26.98
CA LYS A 580 -21.88 12.14 26.34
C LYS A 580 -21.07 11.70 25.12
N LEU A 581 -20.83 10.41 24.91
CA LEU A 581 -20.09 9.98 23.73
C LEU A 581 -20.81 10.32 22.42
N ASN A 582 -22.14 10.22 22.39
CA ASN A 582 -22.90 10.52 21.17
C ASN A 582 -22.84 12.02 20.81
N THR A 583 -22.86 12.91 21.80
CA THR A 583 -22.75 14.35 21.55
C THR A 583 -21.35 14.75 21.08
N ILE A 584 -20.32 14.02 21.49
CA ILE A 584 -18.90 14.33 21.18
C ILE A 584 -18.44 13.66 19.88
N LEU A 585 -18.70 12.36 19.73
CA LEU A 585 -18.21 11.54 18.62
C LEU A 585 -19.25 11.36 17.50
N GLY A 586 -20.49 11.78 17.74
CA GLY A 586 -21.63 11.54 16.85
C GLY A 586 -22.27 10.16 17.06
N PRO A 587 -23.18 9.77 16.15
CA PRO A 587 -23.86 8.48 16.24
C PRO A 587 -22.88 7.30 16.18
N LYS A 588 -23.30 6.16 16.72
CA LYS A 588 -22.53 4.91 16.65
C LYS A 588 -22.21 4.59 15.19
N LYS A 589 -20.94 4.27 14.91
CA LYS A 589 -20.45 4.03 13.55
C LYS A 589 -20.57 2.55 13.14
N PHE A 590 -20.48 1.66 14.11
CA PHE A 590 -20.54 0.23 13.91
C PHE A 590 -21.66 -0.34 14.77
N GLU A 591 -22.50 -1.17 14.16
CA GLU A 591 -23.49 -1.99 14.84
C GLU A 591 -22.99 -3.44 14.85
N HIS A 592 -23.11 -4.11 16.00
CA HIS A 592 -22.84 -5.53 16.09
C HIS A 592 -24.03 -6.28 15.45
N GLU A 593 -23.89 -6.72 14.21
CA GLU A 593 -24.92 -7.39 13.36
C GLU A 593 -25.39 -8.77 13.88
N LEU A 594 -25.28 -9.04 15.17
CA LEU A 594 -25.48 -10.37 15.70
C LEU A 594 -26.93 -10.69 15.95
N ALA A 595 -27.35 -11.74 15.25
CA ALA A 595 -28.52 -12.58 15.47
C ALA A 595 -29.73 -12.38 14.53
N LEU A 596 -29.68 -11.53 13.50
CA LEU A 596 -30.87 -11.29 12.67
C LEU A 596 -31.05 -12.22 11.46
N HIS A 597 -30.02 -12.97 11.03
CA HIS A 597 -30.07 -13.65 9.71
C HIS A 597 -30.06 -15.19 9.70
N THR A 598 -29.77 -15.88 10.82
CA THR A 598 -29.58 -17.35 10.85
C THR A 598 -30.87 -18.16 11.07
N ASP A 599 -31.99 -17.52 11.39
CA ASP A 599 -33.29 -18.21 11.52
C ASP A 599 -33.91 -18.60 10.17
N LEU A 600 -33.30 -18.18 9.05
CA LEU A 600 -33.74 -18.50 7.70
C LEU A 600 -32.94 -19.69 7.12
N PRO A 601 -33.62 -20.72 6.58
CA PRO A 601 -32.94 -21.76 5.81
C PRO A 601 -32.16 -21.16 4.65
N GLY A 602 -30.95 -21.64 4.44
CA GLY A 602 -30.04 -21.14 3.41
C GLY A 602 -29.00 -20.14 3.90
N VAL A 603 -28.99 -19.77 5.20
CA VAL A 603 -27.98 -18.85 5.76
C VAL A 603 -27.04 -19.58 6.70
N ALA A 604 -25.72 -19.43 6.51
CA ALA A 604 -24.69 -19.99 7.39
C ALA A 604 -23.62 -18.96 7.76
N THR A 605 -23.13 -19.03 9.00
CA THR A 605 -22.09 -18.12 9.50
C THR A 605 -20.69 -18.70 9.27
N GLY A 606 -19.92 -18.09 8.38
CA GLY A 606 -18.53 -18.39 8.09
C GLY A 606 -17.56 -17.45 8.82
N LEU A 607 -16.33 -17.91 9.06
CA LEU A 607 -15.24 -17.08 9.59
C LEU A 607 -14.22 -16.76 8.49
N ALA A 608 -13.91 -15.49 8.33
CA ALA A 608 -12.92 -14.99 7.40
C ALA A 608 -11.69 -14.43 8.11
N TRP A 609 -10.59 -14.43 7.38
CA TRP A 609 -9.39 -13.70 7.76
C TRP A 609 -9.20 -12.55 6.78
N THR A 610 -8.93 -11.36 7.32
CA THR A 610 -8.56 -10.17 6.54
C THR A 610 -7.24 -9.62 7.10
N PRO A 611 -6.52 -8.79 6.33
CA PRO A 611 -5.31 -8.13 6.82
C PRO A 611 -5.54 -7.23 8.06
N VAL A 612 -6.78 -6.78 8.28
CA VAL A 612 -7.16 -5.97 9.44
C VAL A 612 -7.66 -6.80 10.63
N GLY A 613 -7.65 -8.14 10.52
CA GLY A 613 -8.05 -9.08 11.55
C GLY A 613 -9.09 -10.10 11.07
N GLY A 614 -9.63 -10.88 12.01
CA GLY A 614 -10.71 -11.82 11.71
C GLY A 614 -12.05 -11.10 11.55
N ASP A 615 -12.88 -11.65 10.65
CA ASP A 615 -14.20 -11.12 10.31
C ASP A 615 -15.22 -12.26 10.17
N ILE A 616 -16.51 -11.90 10.17
CA ILE A 616 -17.62 -12.85 10.07
C ILE A 616 -18.34 -12.66 8.75
N LEU A 617 -18.68 -13.77 8.14
CA LEU A 617 -19.39 -13.82 6.87
C LEU A 617 -20.74 -14.49 7.07
N PHE A 618 -21.80 -13.86 6.57
CA PHE A 618 -23.08 -14.53 6.40
C PHE A 618 -23.14 -15.03 4.96
N ILE A 619 -23.14 -16.35 4.76
CA ILE A 619 -23.28 -16.94 3.44
C ILE A 619 -24.76 -17.24 3.24
N GLU A 620 -25.36 -16.60 2.25
CA GLU A 620 -26.77 -16.72 1.94
C GLU A 620 -26.95 -17.52 0.66
N ALA A 621 -27.85 -18.49 0.67
CA ALA A 621 -28.21 -19.29 -0.48
C ALA A 621 -29.72 -19.25 -0.66
N THR A 622 -30.15 -18.96 -1.89
CA THR A 622 -31.55 -19.03 -2.29
C THR A 622 -31.71 -19.85 -3.56
N ARG A 623 -32.92 -20.33 -3.81
CA ARG A 623 -33.27 -21.12 -4.99
C ARG A 623 -34.45 -20.48 -5.72
N VAL A 624 -34.36 -20.44 -7.04
CA VAL A 624 -35.40 -19.89 -7.93
C VAL A 624 -35.63 -20.84 -9.09
N ASN A 625 -36.85 -20.86 -9.65
CA ASN A 625 -37.11 -21.68 -10.83
C ASN A 625 -36.25 -21.20 -12.01
N GLY A 626 -35.57 -22.12 -12.69
CA GLY A 626 -34.53 -21.80 -13.66
C GLY A 626 -34.06 -22.98 -14.50
N SER A 627 -32.84 -22.89 -15.03
CA SER A 627 -32.24 -23.87 -15.94
C SER A 627 -31.15 -24.74 -15.30
N GLY A 628 -30.92 -24.65 -13.99
CA GLY A 628 -29.89 -25.40 -13.27
C GLY A 628 -28.59 -24.65 -13.00
N ARG A 629 -28.57 -23.31 -13.13
CA ARG A 629 -27.36 -22.48 -12.99
C ARG A 629 -27.02 -22.21 -11.52
N LEU A 630 -25.72 -22.11 -11.24
CA LEU A 630 -25.19 -21.57 -9.98
C LEU A 630 -24.77 -20.11 -10.20
N ILE A 631 -25.48 -19.19 -9.57
CA ILE A 631 -25.23 -17.74 -9.61
C ILE A 631 -24.45 -17.38 -8.34
N LEU A 632 -23.31 -16.71 -8.52
CA LEU A 632 -22.42 -16.31 -7.43
C LEU A 632 -22.28 -14.79 -7.40
N THR A 633 -22.61 -14.15 -6.27
CA THR A 633 -22.47 -12.70 -6.08
C THR A 633 -21.76 -12.37 -4.78
N GLY A 634 -21.13 -11.18 -4.71
CA GLY A 634 -20.37 -10.77 -3.52
C GLY A 634 -18.88 -10.48 -3.74
N GLN A 635 -18.46 -10.20 -4.99
CA GLN A 635 -17.06 -9.97 -5.35
C GLN A 635 -16.13 -11.14 -4.96
N LEU A 636 -16.57 -12.37 -5.26
CA LEU A 636 -15.80 -13.58 -4.98
C LEU A 636 -14.65 -13.72 -6.00
N GLY A 637 -13.45 -14.03 -5.50
CA GLY A 637 -12.32 -14.45 -6.33
C GLY A 637 -12.51 -15.86 -6.91
N ASP A 638 -11.60 -16.29 -7.78
CA ASP A 638 -11.76 -17.52 -8.54
C ASP A 638 -11.68 -18.78 -7.65
N VAL A 639 -10.82 -18.78 -6.63
CA VAL A 639 -10.70 -19.90 -5.68
C VAL A 639 -11.99 -20.08 -4.88
N MET A 640 -12.65 -18.97 -4.53
CA MET A 640 -13.91 -19.00 -3.82
C MET A 640 -15.07 -19.47 -4.72
N LYS A 641 -15.07 -19.13 -6.03
CA LYS A 641 -16.05 -19.65 -7.00
C LYS A 641 -15.92 -21.17 -7.16
N GLU A 642 -14.69 -21.69 -7.27
CA GLU A 642 -14.43 -23.13 -7.30
C GLU A 642 -14.93 -23.83 -6.04
N SER A 643 -14.70 -23.22 -4.87
CA SER A 643 -15.18 -23.73 -3.59
C SER A 643 -16.71 -23.83 -3.53
N ALA A 644 -17.43 -22.84 -4.09
CA ALA A 644 -18.89 -22.88 -4.17
C ALA A 644 -19.40 -23.99 -5.10
N GLN A 645 -18.72 -24.23 -6.23
CA GLN A 645 -19.03 -25.32 -7.15
C GLN A 645 -18.79 -26.70 -6.50
N ALA A 646 -17.68 -26.85 -5.78
CA ALA A 646 -17.38 -28.06 -5.03
C ALA A 646 -18.44 -28.32 -3.93
N ALA A 647 -18.85 -27.28 -3.20
CA ALA A 647 -19.90 -27.35 -2.19
C ALA A 647 -21.23 -27.85 -2.80
N LEU A 648 -21.68 -27.26 -3.91
CA LEU A 648 -22.91 -27.69 -4.58
C LEU A 648 -22.83 -29.13 -5.07
N THR A 649 -21.67 -29.53 -5.61
CA THR A 649 -21.42 -30.90 -6.07
C THR A 649 -21.51 -31.91 -4.92
N LEU A 650 -20.96 -31.57 -3.75
CA LEU A 650 -21.06 -32.39 -2.54
C LEU A 650 -22.49 -32.50 -2.01
N VAL A 651 -23.29 -31.44 -2.07
CA VAL A 651 -24.70 -31.50 -1.67
C VAL A 651 -25.48 -32.44 -2.60
N LYS A 652 -25.23 -32.35 -3.91
CA LYS A 652 -25.85 -33.24 -4.91
C LYS A 652 -25.44 -34.70 -4.70
N SER A 653 -24.16 -34.98 -4.44
CA SER A 653 -23.68 -36.35 -4.24
C SER A 653 -24.24 -36.99 -2.96
N ARG A 654 -24.56 -36.19 -1.94
CA ARG A 654 -25.18 -36.61 -0.68
C ARG A 654 -26.70 -36.45 -0.62
N ALA A 655 -27.37 -36.21 -1.75
CA ALA A 655 -28.80 -35.96 -1.77
C ALA A 655 -29.63 -37.08 -1.10
N HIS A 656 -29.24 -38.35 -1.32
CA HIS A 656 -29.89 -39.50 -0.71
C HIS A 656 -29.75 -39.49 0.83
N ASP A 657 -28.54 -39.29 1.33
CA ASP A 657 -28.24 -39.33 2.77
C ASP A 657 -28.88 -38.15 3.52
N LEU A 658 -28.96 -36.99 2.85
CA LEU A 658 -29.63 -35.78 3.34
C LEU A 658 -31.16 -35.80 3.15
N LYS A 659 -31.73 -36.88 2.58
CA LYS A 659 -33.16 -37.02 2.27
C LYS A 659 -33.70 -35.89 1.38
N ILE A 660 -32.88 -35.41 0.44
CA ILE A 660 -33.26 -34.41 -0.56
C ILE A 660 -33.76 -35.14 -1.82
N PRO A 661 -35.02 -34.94 -2.23
CA PRO A 661 -35.52 -35.44 -3.51
C PRO A 661 -34.62 -34.99 -4.67
N THR A 662 -34.14 -35.93 -5.49
CA THR A 662 -33.26 -35.62 -6.63
C THR A 662 -33.91 -34.67 -7.65
N SER A 663 -35.24 -34.74 -7.77
CA SER A 663 -36.03 -33.84 -8.63
C SER A 663 -35.96 -32.37 -8.23
N LEU A 664 -35.53 -32.04 -6.99
CA LEU A 664 -35.35 -30.65 -6.56
C LEU A 664 -34.13 -29.97 -7.20
N PHE A 665 -33.22 -30.73 -7.81
CA PHE A 665 -32.08 -30.15 -8.51
C PHE A 665 -32.38 -29.83 -9.98
N ASP A 666 -33.49 -30.35 -10.51
CA ASP A 666 -33.89 -30.17 -11.91
C ASP A 666 -34.76 -28.90 -12.04
N GLY A 667 -34.41 -28.02 -12.97
CA GLY A 667 -35.19 -26.81 -13.26
C GLY A 667 -35.12 -25.71 -12.19
N ILE A 668 -34.07 -25.70 -11.36
CA ILE A 668 -33.85 -24.70 -10.30
C ILE A 668 -32.47 -24.06 -10.47
N ASP A 669 -32.41 -22.73 -10.51
CA ASP A 669 -31.17 -21.97 -10.37
C ASP A 669 -30.90 -21.71 -8.88
N VAL A 670 -29.65 -21.88 -8.46
CA VAL A 670 -29.20 -21.62 -7.09
C VAL A 670 -28.39 -20.34 -7.10
N HIS A 671 -28.74 -19.39 -6.22
CA HIS A 671 -28.00 -18.16 -6.06
C HIS A 671 -27.36 -18.16 -4.67
N LEU A 672 -26.02 -18.18 -4.65
CA LEU A 672 -25.22 -18.03 -3.44
C LEU A 672 -24.63 -16.62 -3.40
N HIS A 673 -24.96 -15.89 -2.34
CA HIS A 673 -24.49 -14.55 -2.06
C HIS A 673 -23.60 -14.55 -0.83
N VAL A 674 -22.45 -13.88 -0.93
CA VAL A 674 -21.60 -13.56 0.21
C VAL A 674 -21.55 -12.03 0.31
N PRO A 675 -22.28 -11.40 1.25
CA PRO A 675 -22.33 -9.95 1.39
C PRO A 675 -20.92 -9.36 1.49
N ALA A 676 -20.70 -8.27 0.78
CA ALA A 676 -19.41 -7.63 0.70
C ALA A 676 -19.23 -6.64 1.86
N GLY A 677 -18.20 -6.87 2.69
CA GLY A 677 -17.40 -5.75 3.18
C GLY A 677 -16.47 -5.36 2.04
N ALA A 678 -16.02 -4.11 1.96
CA ALA A 678 -15.25 -3.53 0.82
C ALA A 678 -13.87 -4.18 0.51
N ILE A 679 -13.63 -5.43 0.94
CA ILE A 679 -12.40 -6.20 0.81
C ILE A 679 -12.71 -7.44 -0.05
N PRO A 680 -12.02 -7.65 -1.19
CA PRO A 680 -12.16 -8.84 -2.01
C PRO A 680 -11.93 -10.11 -1.19
N LYS A 681 -12.83 -11.10 -1.32
CA LYS A 681 -12.79 -12.35 -0.56
C LYS A 681 -12.33 -13.46 -1.49
N ASP A 682 -11.05 -13.79 -1.44
CA ASP A 682 -10.47 -14.88 -2.21
C ASP A 682 -9.75 -15.85 -1.28
N GLY A 683 -10.25 -17.09 -1.21
CA GLY A 683 -9.72 -18.13 -0.34
C GLY A 683 -10.70 -19.27 -0.10
N PRO A 684 -10.22 -20.53 0.01
CA PRO A 684 -11.10 -21.71 0.08
C PRO A 684 -11.71 -21.94 1.47
N SER A 685 -11.35 -21.14 2.46
CA SER A 685 -11.68 -21.38 3.88
C SER A 685 -13.17 -21.22 4.26
N ALA A 686 -14.00 -20.75 3.32
CA ALA A 686 -15.46 -20.66 3.46
C ALA A 686 -16.19 -21.90 2.94
N GLY A 687 -15.49 -22.91 2.43
CA GLY A 687 -16.09 -24.10 1.81
C GLY A 687 -17.10 -24.82 2.69
N VAL A 688 -16.77 -25.04 3.98
CA VAL A 688 -17.71 -25.68 4.93
C VAL A 688 -18.98 -24.83 5.11
N ALA A 689 -18.85 -23.50 5.24
CA ALA A 689 -19.98 -22.60 5.40
C ALA A 689 -20.89 -22.58 4.16
N MET A 690 -20.30 -22.56 2.95
CA MET A 690 -21.07 -22.66 1.69
C MET A 690 -21.81 -23.99 1.59
N PHE A 691 -21.16 -25.10 1.95
CA PHE A 691 -21.79 -26.41 1.96
C PHE A 691 -22.97 -26.47 2.93
N ILE A 692 -22.83 -25.94 4.15
CA ILE A 692 -23.90 -25.93 5.15
C ILE A 692 -25.05 -25.00 4.74
N ALA A 693 -24.78 -23.82 4.16
CA ALA A 693 -25.82 -22.94 3.63
C ALA A 693 -26.64 -23.64 2.53
N LEU A 694 -25.98 -24.31 1.59
CA LEU A 694 -26.65 -25.07 0.54
C LEU A 694 -27.42 -26.28 1.09
N ALA A 695 -26.83 -27.04 2.01
CA ALA A 695 -27.51 -28.16 2.67
C ALA A 695 -28.76 -27.68 3.44
N SER A 696 -28.66 -26.58 4.17
CA SER A 696 -29.75 -25.91 4.87
C SER A 696 -30.88 -25.51 3.92
N LEU A 697 -30.56 -24.91 2.77
CA LEU A 697 -31.52 -24.51 1.75
C LEU A 697 -32.31 -25.70 1.18
N PHE A 698 -31.62 -26.79 0.82
CA PHE A 698 -32.26 -27.94 0.19
C PHE A 698 -33.01 -28.84 1.17
N THR A 699 -32.58 -28.90 2.44
CA THR A 699 -33.28 -29.61 3.51
C THR A 699 -34.38 -28.78 4.18
N ASN A 700 -34.43 -27.48 3.91
CA ASN A 700 -35.32 -26.51 4.55
C ASN A 700 -35.19 -26.50 6.08
N GLN A 701 -33.95 -26.62 6.57
CA GLN A 701 -33.63 -26.62 8.00
C GLN A 701 -32.71 -25.43 8.31
N PRO A 702 -33.06 -24.55 9.26
CA PRO A 702 -32.21 -23.42 9.61
C PRO A 702 -30.91 -23.88 10.30
N VAL A 703 -29.83 -23.14 10.06
CA VAL A 703 -28.54 -23.36 10.72
C VAL A 703 -28.60 -22.78 12.13
N ARG A 704 -27.96 -23.45 13.10
CA ARG A 704 -27.84 -22.90 14.45
C ARG A 704 -27.22 -21.50 14.46
N HIS A 705 -27.91 -20.55 15.09
CA HIS A 705 -27.49 -19.15 15.15
C HIS A 705 -26.21 -18.89 15.96
N ASP A 706 -25.85 -19.80 16.87
CA ASP A 706 -24.70 -19.68 17.75
C ASP A 706 -23.42 -20.36 17.22
N VAL A 707 -23.46 -20.86 15.98
CA VAL A 707 -22.39 -21.64 15.35
C VAL A 707 -21.70 -20.85 14.24
N ALA A 708 -20.38 -20.73 14.32
CA ALA A 708 -19.52 -20.26 13.24
C ALA A 708 -18.68 -21.43 12.68
N MET A 709 -18.29 -21.35 11.41
CA MET A 709 -17.46 -22.39 10.80
C MET A 709 -16.40 -21.87 9.84
N THR A 710 -15.30 -22.60 9.73
CA THR A 710 -14.26 -22.39 8.71
C THR A 710 -13.67 -23.74 8.31
N GLY A 711 -13.22 -23.83 7.06
CA GLY A 711 -12.62 -25.04 6.53
C GLY A 711 -12.71 -25.06 5.02
N GLU A 712 -11.65 -25.56 4.39
CA GLU A 712 -11.67 -25.91 2.98
C GLU A 712 -12.31 -27.30 2.82
N ILE A 713 -12.99 -27.51 1.69
CA ILE A 713 -13.68 -28.77 1.39
C ILE A 713 -13.10 -29.41 0.14
N SER A 714 -13.01 -30.73 0.13
CA SER A 714 -12.69 -31.51 -1.07
C SER A 714 -13.95 -32.14 -1.67
N LEU A 715 -13.91 -32.52 -2.95
CA LEU A 715 -15.00 -33.29 -3.60
C LEU A 715 -15.29 -34.66 -2.95
N ARG A 716 -14.42 -35.13 -2.05
CA ARG A 716 -14.64 -36.34 -1.25
C ARG A 716 -15.27 -36.06 0.12
N GLY A 717 -15.55 -34.79 0.42
CA GLY A 717 -16.16 -34.37 1.66
C GLY A 717 -15.22 -34.29 2.86
N LEU A 718 -13.90 -34.39 2.64
CA LEU A 718 -12.89 -34.11 3.68
C LEU A 718 -12.80 -32.61 3.94
N VAL A 719 -12.59 -32.25 5.22
CA VAL A 719 -12.33 -30.87 5.65
C VAL A 719 -10.82 -30.66 5.82
N LEU A 720 -10.28 -29.70 5.08
CA LEU A 720 -8.85 -29.39 5.00
C LEU A 720 -8.50 -28.20 5.92
N PRO A 721 -7.25 -28.14 6.43
CA PRO A 721 -6.84 -27.12 7.38
C PRO A 721 -6.77 -25.74 6.71
N VAL A 722 -6.99 -24.70 7.52
CA VAL A 722 -7.00 -23.30 7.06
C VAL A 722 -6.09 -22.44 7.96
N GLY A 723 -5.64 -21.30 7.44
CA GLY A 723 -4.87 -20.32 8.20
C GLY A 723 -5.74 -19.34 9.03
N GLY A 724 -5.07 -18.54 9.86
CA GLY A 724 -5.67 -17.43 10.61
C GLY A 724 -6.64 -17.86 11.72
N ILE A 725 -6.38 -19.02 12.36
CA ILE A 725 -7.29 -19.63 13.35
C ILE A 725 -7.50 -18.70 14.55
N LYS A 726 -6.42 -18.09 15.05
CA LYS A 726 -6.51 -17.15 16.18
C LYS A 726 -7.44 -15.98 15.86
N GLU A 727 -7.21 -15.30 14.76
CA GLU A 727 -7.99 -14.13 14.34
C GLU A 727 -9.46 -14.49 14.11
N LYS A 728 -9.73 -15.62 13.46
CA LYS A 728 -11.07 -16.14 13.20
C LYS A 728 -11.83 -16.45 14.50
N ILE A 729 -11.18 -17.06 15.48
CA ILE A 729 -11.80 -17.36 16.78
C ILE A 729 -12.06 -16.09 17.57
N LEU A 730 -11.12 -15.12 17.55
CA LEU A 730 -11.34 -13.82 18.19
C LEU A 730 -12.50 -13.05 17.55
N ALA A 731 -12.68 -13.18 16.23
CA ALA A 731 -13.85 -12.62 15.54
C ALA A 731 -15.14 -13.29 15.99
N ALA A 732 -15.17 -14.63 16.07
CA ALA A 732 -16.31 -15.38 16.59
C ALA A 732 -16.68 -14.97 18.03
N GLN A 733 -15.68 -14.80 18.90
CA GLN A 733 -15.87 -14.35 20.28
C GLN A 733 -16.41 -12.93 20.35
N ARG A 734 -15.84 -11.99 19.56
CA ARG A 734 -16.34 -10.61 19.44
C ARG A 734 -17.78 -10.57 19.00
N ALA A 735 -18.19 -11.59 18.26
CA ALA A 735 -19.56 -11.77 17.87
C ALA A 735 -20.48 -12.43 18.92
N GLY A 736 -19.94 -12.94 20.01
CA GLY A 736 -20.74 -13.71 20.96
C GLY A 736 -21.22 -15.06 20.40
N LEU A 737 -20.58 -15.59 19.35
CA LEU A 737 -20.81 -16.96 18.91
C LEU A 737 -20.22 -17.93 19.95
N ARG A 738 -21.00 -18.93 20.34
CA ARG A 738 -20.64 -19.86 21.43
C ARG A 738 -19.93 -21.11 20.91
N THR A 739 -20.18 -21.48 19.66
CA THR A 739 -19.67 -22.71 19.07
C THR A 739 -18.89 -22.41 17.79
N VAL A 740 -17.69 -22.96 17.65
CA VAL A 740 -16.88 -22.82 16.41
C VAL A 740 -16.49 -24.19 15.87
N LEU A 741 -16.83 -24.42 14.61
CA LEU A 741 -16.47 -25.60 13.83
C LEU A 741 -15.13 -25.37 13.12
N LEU A 742 -14.13 -26.20 13.44
CA LEU A 742 -12.76 -26.09 12.91
C LEU A 742 -12.31 -27.39 12.25
N PRO A 743 -11.43 -27.36 11.24
CA PRO A 743 -10.79 -28.58 10.75
C PRO A 743 -10.01 -29.28 11.86
N ALA A 744 -10.11 -30.60 11.96
CA ALA A 744 -9.44 -31.37 13.01
C ALA A 744 -7.91 -31.15 13.04
N ARG A 745 -7.31 -30.96 11.86
CA ARG A 745 -5.87 -30.68 11.72
C ARG A 745 -5.43 -29.31 12.24
N ASN A 746 -6.36 -28.38 12.50
CA ASN A 746 -6.07 -27.07 13.10
C ASN A 746 -6.13 -27.08 14.64
N GLN A 747 -6.38 -28.22 15.29
CA GLN A 747 -6.42 -28.31 16.76
C GLN A 747 -5.11 -27.83 17.42
N LYS A 748 -3.97 -28.08 16.78
CA LYS A 748 -2.64 -27.61 17.22
C LYS A 748 -2.53 -26.08 17.31
N ASP A 749 -3.26 -25.35 16.46
CA ASP A 749 -3.20 -23.89 16.35
C ASP A 749 -4.02 -23.20 17.46
N LEU A 750 -4.84 -23.95 18.21
CA LEU A 750 -5.55 -23.43 19.38
C LEU A 750 -4.59 -22.99 20.50
N SER A 751 -3.35 -23.46 20.50
CA SER A 751 -2.34 -23.01 21.46
C SER A 751 -2.04 -21.51 21.35
N ASP A 752 -2.34 -20.87 20.22
CA ASP A 752 -2.13 -19.44 19.98
C ASP A 752 -3.31 -18.55 20.44
N VAL A 753 -4.43 -19.19 20.79
CA VAL A 753 -5.66 -18.53 21.24
C VAL A 753 -5.59 -18.29 22.76
N PRO A 754 -5.93 -17.08 23.24
CA PRO A 754 -5.99 -16.79 24.67
C PRO A 754 -6.83 -17.79 25.45
N GLU A 755 -6.39 -18.15 26.66
CA GLU A 755 -7.09 -19.14 27.49
C GLU A 755 -8.53 -18.72 27.82
N ALA A 756 -8.76 -17.44 28.11
CA ALA A 756 -10.09 -16.89 28.34
C ALA A 756 -11.05 -17.16 27.16
N THR A 757 -10.59 -16.90 25.92
CA THR A 757 -11.37 -17.18 24.71
C THR A 757 -11.59 -18.68 24.50
N ARG A 758 -10.57 -19.51 24.77
CA ARG A 758 -10.68 -20.97 24.66
C ARG A 758 -11.70 -21.57 25.62
N MET A 759 -11.86 -20.99 26.81
CA MET A 759 -12.85 -21.42 27.78
C MET A 759 -14.26 -20.89 27.46
N ALA A 760 -14.36 -19.76 26.77
CA ALA A 760 -15.63 -19.14 26.41
C ALA A 760 -16.32 -19.77 25.19
N ILE A 761 -15.57 -20.43 24.31
CA ILE A 761 -16.06 -21.02 23.05
C ILE A 761 -15.97 -22.55 23.09
N GLN A 762 -17.03 -23.23 22.68
CA GLN A 762 -17.02 -24.66 22.41
C GLN A 762 -16.46 -24.94 21.00
N PHE A 763 -15.40 -25.73 20.92
CA PHE A 763 -14.82 -26.14 19.64
C PHE A 763 -15.31 -27.53 19.23
N ILE A 764 -15.69 -27.68 17.96
CA ILE A 764 -16.04 -28.96 17.35
C ILE A 764 -15.10 -29.17 16.16
N PHE A 765 -14.39 -30.30 16.17
CA PHE A 765 -13.38 -30.63 15.16
C PHE A 765 -14.00 -31.45 14.03
N LEU A 766 -13.76 -31.00 12.80
CA LEU A 766 -14.30 -31.58 11.57
C LEU A 766 -13.23 -32.36 10.83
N GLU A 767 -13.49 -33.65 10.58
CA GLU A 767 -12.72 -34.45 9.62
C GLU A 767 -13.42 -34.47 8.27
N THR A 768 -14.75 -34.55 8.30
CA THR A 768 -15.61 -34.52 7.12
C THR A 768 -16.72 -33.48 7.26
N VAL A 769 -17.30 -33.09 6.13
CA VAL A 769 -18.45 -32.17 6.12
C VAL A 769 -19.72 -32.82 6.71
N ASP A 770 -19.75 -34.15 6.90
CA ASP A 770 -20.83 -34.84 7.61
C ASP A 770 -20.82 -34.48 9.10
N ASN A 771 -19.63 -34.32 9.70
CA ASN A 771 -19.50 -33.79 11.06
C ASN A 771 -20.08 -32.37 11.15
N ALA A 772 -19.93 -31.57 10.10
CA ALA A 772 -20.45 -30.21 10.06
C ALA A 772 -21.99 -30.20 9.99
N ILE A 773 -22.61 -31.10 9.22
CA ILE A 773 -24.08 -31.25 9.16
C ILE A 773 -24.63 -31.60 10.53
N GLN A 774 -24.05 -32.60 11.20
CA GLN A 774 -24.49 -33.06 12.52
C GLN A 774 -24.42 -31.92 13.55
N ALA A 775 -23.35 -31.14 13.53
CA ALA A 775 -23.14 -30.05 14.48
C ALA A 775 -23.97 -28.80 14.19
N ALA A 776 -24.18 -28.46 12.90
CA ALA A 776 -24.80 -27.21 12.48
C ALA A 776 -26.32 -27.30 12.26
N LEU A 777 -26.85 -28.46 11.86
CA LEU A 777 -28.27 -28.68 11.51
C LEU A 777 -29.04 -29.56 12.51
N ASN A 778 -28.44 -29.94 13.65
CA ASN A 778 -29.05 -30.78 14.69
C ASN A 778 -29.62 -32.13 14.17
N GLN A 779 -29.02 -32.73 13.15
CA GLN A 779 -29.43 -34.06 12.68
C GLN A 779 -28.63 -35.18 13.37
N ASN A 780 -29.32 -36.07 14.09
CA ASN A 780 -28.80 -37.40 14.36
C ASN A 780 -28.87 -38.22 13.06
N LEU A 781 -27.77 -38.28 12.32
CA LEU A 781 -27.58 -39.27 11.25
C LEU A 781 -27.52 -40.65 11.93
N SER A 782 -28.67 -41.29 12.09
CA SER A 782 -28.78 -42.63 12.67
C SER A 782 -27.93 -43.60 11.86
N GLN A 783 -26.94 -44.20 12.53
CA GLN A 783 -26.15 -45.32 12.04
C GLN A 783 -27.09 -46.38 11.44
N THR A 784 -26.96 -46.63 10.15
CA THR A 784 -27.51 -47.82 9.49
C THR A 784 -26.78 -49.04 10.04
N SER A 785 -27.28 -49.57 11.14
CA SER A 785 -26.93 -50.90 11.63
C SER A 785 -27.45 -51.93 10.63
N GLU A 786 -26.52 -52.75 10.12
CA GLU A 786 -26.78 -54.02 9.47
C GLU A 786 -27.86 -54.79 10.25
N LEU A 787 -29.01 -55.00 9.62
CA LEU A 787 -29.98 -56.04 9.99
C LEU A 787 -30.29 -56.82 8.72
N THR A 788 -29.38 -57.76 8.46
CA THR A 788 -29.64 -59.14 8.04
C THR A 788 -31.10 -59.46 7.71
N LEU A 789 -31.38 -59.65 6.42
CA LEU A 789 -32.49 -60.46 5.94
C LEU A 789 -31.98 -61.90 5.80
N ILE A 790 -32.50 -62.80 6.65
CA ILE A 790 -32.75 -64.21 6.31
C ILE A 790 -34.10 -64.26 5.59
#